data_AF-A0A369CDL4-F1
#
_entry.id   AF-A0A369CDL4-F1
#
_cell.length_a   1.000
_cell.length_b   1.000
_cell.length_c   1.000
_cell.angle_alpha   90.00
_cell.angle_beta   90.00
_cell.angle_gamma   90.00
#
_symmetry.space_group_name_H-M   'P 1'
#
loop_
_entity.id
_entity.type
_entity.pdbx_description
1 polymer ?
#
loop_
_entity_poly.entity_id
_entity_poly.type
_entity_poly.pdbx_seq_one_letter_code
_entity_poly.pdbx_strand_id
1 'polypeptide(L)'
;MAKPSDMRSPRCRWSGLLPSAAVLIAMALAGAAALAGPGGQPPSAAPVLLQGPGLAGAAHTLYLEIFLNRVNTGRLVEVPATADGHLHLWPAHLQEIGLRLDDLPADRYLDLAGLPGLTYRYDAPNQRLYLDAATARLDRQLQTLGGPETRLWPATVSPGALLNYDIYGTTGAGARSLAATTELRLFGPQGVLTTTGISRYGGDEDRDYVRLDSAWTWSSQHRLLALTVGDFIGGSLSWSRATRLGGVQLRRSFALQPELITRPLPQFFGEAALPSAVELYVGGLRQYQGEVLPGPFQLDTLPRVSGTGQAQVVITDALGRSRTIAFDYYNEPRLLRRGLSDYSLELGRVRADYGLKSFSYRDGLVGSGSLRYGLTDGVTLEAHAEGGDGLAAGGVGAVAGLGRLGSVNGAYARSSSGEEGGGAEGTQLSLGYSWVGGGLAFNYQLARTFDDYRDLAARDGRAPPRRTERALIGYGMGRGGSLSLHYSRLDTLEEGRFRSLGANYSVGLADGLSLHLGATRELDGEGGYTAFAGISASLGGRRSAGASVNHRQGGNQYSAYLTQSVPPDGGVGWSLQTQQGEALESYQAEVGYRGDWAELRVGTRSINNSHSAYGSAAGALVLMERDLFTARPVTDGFALVSTGGIAEVPVQLENRPIGRTDARGHYLVTGLNAYQPNRVSIDALQLPAEVQVERTRVTAVPADRSGVTVDFGLRRVRAALLILHDGHGAPIPLGSRVLLDGAGGEPALVGYDGQAYLEGLAPHNTLTVIRSDGGRCTVALPYPEETQGIPVIGPLECVEEKR
;
A
#
# COMPACT_ATOMS: atom_id res chain seq x y z
N MET A 1 42.28 -59.62 1.53
CA MET A 1 42.42 -60.83 2.39
C MET A 1 43.67 -60.65 3.23
N ALA A 2 43.59 -60.82 4.57
CA ALA A 2 44.71 -60.76 5.54
C ALA A 2 45.50 -59.42 5.62
N LYS A 3 46.05 -58.97 6.76
CA LYS A 3 45.82 -59.28 8.20
C LYS A 3 46.25 -58.03 9.03
N PRO A 4 45.71 -57.75 10.24
CA PRO A 4 46.02 -56.51 11.00
C PRO A 4 46.86 -56.75 12.28
N SER A 5 46.98 -55.71 13.12
CA SER A 5 47.59 -55.59 14.48
C SER A 5 49.13 -55.49 14.55
N ASP A 6 49.76 -54.69 15.45
CA ASP A 6 49.26 -53.65 16.38
C ASP A 6 50.06 -52.31 16.13
N MET A 7 50.60 -51.46 17.02
CA MET A 7 50.71 -51.43 18.49
C MET A 7 50.79 -50.00 19.09
N ARG A 8 50.18 -49.87 20.29
CA ARG A 8 50.39 -48.95 21.46
C ARG A 8 51.68 -48.09 21.47
N SER A 9 51.79 -46.90 22.09
CA SER A 9 50.94 -45.98 22.91
C SER A 9 51.84 -44.76 23.29
N PRO A 10 51.62 -43.88 24.32
CA PRO A 10 50.46 -43.51 25.17
C PRO A 10 50.16 -41.97 25.02
N ARG A 11 49.45 -41.20 25.87
CA ARG A 11 48.91 -41.29 27.24
C ARG A 11 47.60 -40.48 27.37
N CYS A 12 46.62 -40.97 28.13
CA CYS A 12 46.21 -40.40 29.44
C CYS A 12 45.05 -41.21 30.05
N ARG A 13 44.70 -40.92 31.31
CA ARG A 13 43.85 -41.78 32.16
C ARG A 13 42.65 -41.02 32.74
N TRP A 14 41.51 -41.72 32.81
CA TRP A 14 40.56 -41.75 33.95
C TRP A 14 39.80 -40.43 34.27
N SER A 15 38.62 -40.42 34.93
CA SER A 15 37.63 -41.50 35.15
C SER A 15 36.31 -40.93 35.71
N GLY A 16 35.18 -41.33 35.11
CA GLY A 16 33.96 -41.70 35.85
C GLY A 16 33.07 -40.63 36.48
N LEU A 17 31.88 -41.11 36.86
CA LEU A 17 30.89 -40.54 37.78
C LEU A 17 30.13 -39.25 37.37
N LEU A 18 28.86 -39.48 37.00
CA LEU A 18 27.71 -38.66 37.39
C LEU A 18 27.73 -38.41 38.92
N PRO A 19 27.15 -37.31 39.48
CA PRO A 19 25.95 -36.63 38.95
C PRO A 19 25.94 -35.08 39.06
N SER A 20 25.86 -34.37 37.93
CA SER A 20 25.71 -32.89 37.92
C SER A 20 24.46 -32.37 37.18
N ALA A 21 23.71 -33.24 36.50
CA ALA A 21 22.62 -32.84 35.60
C ALA A 21 21.40 -32.22 36.31
N ALA A 22 21.22 -32.46 37.62
CA ALA A 22 20.07 -31.97 38.39
C ALA A 22 20.12 -30.47 38.72
N VAL A 23 21.29 -29.82 38.66
CA VAL A 23 21.46 -28.42 39.11
C VAL A 23 21.29 -27.40 37.97
N LEU A 24 21.63 -27.76 36.73
CA LEU A 24 21.56 -26.84 35.58
C LEU A 24 20.14 -26.53 35.11
N ILE A 25 19.16 -27.41 35.39
CA ILE A 25 17.75 -27.15 35.06
C ILE A 25 17.13 -26.10 36.01
N ALA A 26 17.62 -26.00 37.26
CA ALA A 26 17.11 -25.04 38.24
C ALA A 26 17.44 -23.57 37.87
N MET A 27 18.61 -23.30 37.30
CA MET A 27 18.99 -21.93 36.90
C MET A 27 18.32 -21.45 35.60
N ALA A 28 17.78 -22.36 34.77
CA ALA A 28 17.05 -21.99 33.55
C ALA A 28 15.67 -21.34 33.84
N LEU A 29 15.08 -21.61 35.01
CA LEU A 29 13.75 -21.11 35.40
C LEU A 29 13.76 -19.74 36.10
N ALA A 30 14.92 -19.24 36.53
CA ALA A 30 15.03 -17.97 37.25
C ALA A 30 15.23 -16.73 36.35
N GLY A 31 15.61 -16.92 35.08
CA GLY A 31 16.01 -15.82 34.18
C GLY A 31 14.88 -15.12 33.41
N ALA A 32 13.64 -15.62 33.47
CA ALA A 32 12.56 -15.22 32.56
C ALA A 32 11.59 -14.15 33.11
N ALA A 33 11.79 -13.69 34.35
CA ALA A 33 10.77 -12.92 35.10
C ALA A 33 10.89 -11.38 35.03
N ALA A 34 11.78 -10.82 34.20
CA ALA A 34 12.21 -9.42 34.30
C ALA A 34 12.02 -8.54 33.03
N LEU A 35 11.31 -9.02 32.01
CA LEU A 35 11.07 -8.26 30.76
C LEU A 35 9.59 -8.17 30.35
N ALA A 36 8.68 -8.35 31.31
CA ALA A 36 7.28 -7.93 31.18
C ALA A 36 7.15 -6.47 31.63
N GLY A 37 7.45 -5.52 30.74
CA GLY A 37 7.00 -4.14 30.93
C GLY A 37 5.47 -4.08 30.95
N PRO A 38 4.84 -3.09 31.61
CA PRO A 38 3.39 -3.00 31.66
C PRO A 38 2.83 -2.82 30.24
N GLY A 39 2.27 -3.90 29.69
CA GLY A 39 1.58 -3.87 28.42
C GLY A 39 0.41 -2.90 28.55
N GLY A 40 0.50 -1.76 27.84
CA GLY A 40 -0.54 -0.74 27.91
C GLY A 40 -1.87 -1.34 27.48
N GLN A 41 -2.78 -1.52 28.44
CA GLN A 41 -4.18 -1.75 28.12
C GLN A 41 -4.63 -0.59 27.22
N PRO A 42 -5.42 -0.85 26.16
CA PRO A 42 -6.13 0.24 25.50
C PRO A 42 -6.93 0.98 26.58
N PRO A 43 -7.02 2.32 26.54
CA PRO A 43 -7.69 3.09 27.58
C PRO A 43 -9.10 2.52 27.76
N SER A 44 -9.40 2.02 28.95
CA SER A 44 -10.69 1.42 29.23
C SER A 44 -11.75 2.49 29.03
N ALA A 45 -12.57 2.33 27.99
CA ALA A 45 -13.75 3.15 27.80
C ALA A 45 -14.55 3.10 29.12
N ALA A 46 -14.86 4.27 29.68
CA ALA A 46 -15.55 4.35 30.96
C ALA A 46 -16.80 3.46 30.90
N PRO A 47 -16.96 2.49 31.83
CA PRO A 47 -17.95 1.44 31.67
C PRO A 47 -19.34 2.08 31.61
N VAL A 48 -20.06 1.80 30.52
CA VAL A 48 -21.40 2.36 30.32
C VAL A 48 -22.29 1.81 31.44
N LEU A 49 -22.82 2.74 32.24
CA LEU A 49 -23.72 2.43 33.34
C LEU A 49 -25.13 2.18 32.80
N LEU A 50 -25.63 0.96 32.98
CA LEU A 50 -26.99 0.58 32.62
C LEU A 50 -27.89 0.69 33.86
N GLN A 51 -28.83 1.64 33.83
CA GLN A 51 -29.86 1.84 34.88
C GLN A 51 -31.23 1.39 34.39
N GLY A 52 -32.09 0.96 35.29
CA GLY A 52 -33.46 0.55 35.03
C GLY A 52 -34.48 1.55 35.59
N PRO A 53 -35.78 1.20 35.62
CA PRO A 53 -36.82 2.03 36.23
C PRO A 53 -36.83 1.97 37.78
N GLY A 54 -35.94 1.18 38.39
CA GLY A 54 -35.88 0.93 39.84
C GLY A 54 -36.86 -0.15 40.29
N LEU A 55 -36.42 -1.05 41.17
CA LEU A 55 -37.27 -2.11 41.73
C LEU A 55 -37.88 -1.66 43.07
N ALA A 56 -39.19 -1.41 43.08
CA ALA A 56 -39.92 -1.13 44.31
C ALA A 56 -39.84 -2.33 45.27
N GLY A 57 -39.32 -2.10 46.48
CA GLY A 57 -39.09 -3.15 47.49
C GLY A 57 -37.67 -3.75 47.50
N ALA A 58 -36.73 -3.25 46.67
CA ALA A 58 -35.32 -3.58 46.82
C ALA A 58 -34.78 -3.13 48.20
N ALA A 59 -33.99 -3.98 48.85
CA ALA A 59 -33.35 -3.69 50.13
C ALA A 59 -32.09 -2.83 49.94
N HIS A 60 -31.40 -2.99 48.82
CA HIS A 60 -30.33 -2.13 48.34
C HIS A 60 -30.11 -2.35 46.84
N THR A 61 -29.53 -1.36 46.17
CA THR A 61 -29.15 -1.43 44.76
C THR A 61 -27.64 -1.56 44.64
N LEU A 62 -27.17 -2.58 43.93
CA LEU A 62 -25.76 -2.78 43.62
C LEU A 62 -25.46 -2.26 42.20
N TYR A 63 -24.23 -1.81 41.99
CA TYR A 63 -23.71 -1.46 40.66
C TYR A 63 -22.55 -2.40 40.36
N LEU A 64 -22.77 -3.40 39.49
CA LEU A 64 -21.89 -4.55 39.35
C LEU A 64 -21.25 -4.63 37.96
N GLU A 65 -19.97 -4.98 37.90
CA GLU A 65 -19.28 -5.33 36.66
C GLU A 65 -19.73 -6.73 36.24
N ILE A 66 -20.41 -6.85 35.09
CA ILE A 66 -20.97 -8.13 34.63
C ILE A 66 -19.99 -8.91 33.76
N PHE A 67 -19.81 -10.19 34.09
CA PHE A 67 -19.11 -11.17 33.28
C PHE A 67 -20.09 -12.22 32.75
N LEU A 68 -20.25 -12.35 31.43
CA LEU A 68 -21.09 -13.38 30.80
C LEU A 68 -20.21 -14.51 30.22
N ASN A 69 -20.44 -15.75 30.62
CA ASN A 69 -19.62 -16.92 30.24
C ASN A 69 -18.11 -16.65 30.41
N ARG A 70 -17.76 -16.01 31.53
CA ARG A 70 -16.41 -15.55 31.93
C ARG A 70 -15.81 -14.41 31.09
N VAL A 71 -16.52 -13.89 30.09
CA VAL A 71 -16.14 -12.70 29.31
C VAL A 71 -16.57 -11.45 30.07
N ASN A 72 -15.68 -10.47 30.27
CA ASN A 72 -16.08 -9.16 30.79
C ASN A 72 -16.91 -8.40 29.74
N THR A 73 -18.12 -7.98 30.10
CA THR A 73 -19.04 -7.26 29.20
C THR A 73 -18.64 -5.80 28.97
N GLY A 74 -17.77 -5.23 29.81
CA GLY A 74 -17.47 -3.80 29.80
C GLY A 74 -18.70 -2.95 30.16
N ARG A 75 -19.60 -3.48 30.99
CA ARG A 75 -20.79 -2.79 31.51
C ARG A 75 -20.78 -2.80 33.03
N LEU A 76 -21.16 -1.65 33.60
CA LEU A 76 -21.55 -1.52 34.99
C LEU A 76 -23.07 -1.51 35.00
N VAL A 77 -23.71 -2.40 35.75
CA VAL A 77 -25.17 -2.59 35.65
C VAL A 77 -25.83 -2.45 37.01
N GLU A 78 -26.98 -1.78 37.03
CA GLU A 78 -27.85 -1.69 38.20
C GLU A 78 -28.50 -3.05 38.50
N VAL A 79 -28.14 -3.63 39.64
CA VAL A 79 -28.64 -4.91 40.14
C VAL A 79 -29.34 -4.68 41.48
N PRO A 80 -30.68 -4.48 41.49
CA PRO A 80 -31.44 -4.44 42.74
C PRO A 80 -31.42 -5.80 43.46
N ALA A 81 -31.17 -5.78 44.76
CA ALA A 81 -31.20 -6.94 45.64
C ALA A 81 -32.43 -6.87 46.57
N THR A 82 -33.17 -7.97 46.70
CA THR A 82 -34.25 -8.08 47.70
C THR A 82 -33.69 -8.36 49.10
N ALA A 83 -34.54 -8.28 50.13
CA ALA A 83 -34.14 -8.61 51.50
C ALA A 83 -33.62 -10.05 51.66
N ASP A 84 -34.12 -10.98 50.84
CA ASP A 84 -33.72 -12.38 50.80
C ASP A 84 -32.43 -12.64 50.00
N GLY A 85 -31.79 -11.58 49.47
CA GLY A 85 -30.52 -11.67 48.72
C GLY A 85 -30.65 -12.10 47.26
N HIS A 86 -31.87 -12.23 46.73
CA HIS A 86 -32.10 -12.52 45.30
C HIS A 86 -31.74 -11.29 44.45
N LEU A 87 -30.85 -11.50 43.48
CA LEU A 87 -30.37 -10.46 42.57
C LEU A 87 -31.27 -10.38 41.34
N HIS A 88 -31.72 -9.17 41.03
CA HIS A 88 -32.63 -8.92 39.92
C HIS A 88 -31.96 -8.08 38.83
N LEU A 89 -32.32 -8.32 37.57
CA LEU A 89 -31.89 -7.49 36.43
C LEU A 89 -33.06 -7.05 35.56
N TRP A 90 -32.92 -5.89 34.92
CA TRP A 90 -33.89 -5.42 33.94
C TRP A 90 -33.72 -6.16 32.59
N PRO A 91 -34.80 -6.57 31.90
CA PRO A 91 -34.71 -7.33 30.65
C PRO A 91 -33.83 -6.67 29.57
N ALA A 92 -33.89 -5.35 29.41
CA ALA A 92 -33.05 -4.67 28.41
C ALA A 92 -31.55 -4.78 28.75
N HIS A 93 -31.16 -4.77 30.03
CA HIS A 93 -29.75 -4.94 30.43
C HIS A 93 -29.24 -6.34 30.08
N LEU A 94 -30.07 -7.37 30.31
CA LEU A 94 -29.79 -8.75 29.95
C LEU A 94 -29.65 -8.92 28.42
N GLN A 95 -30.47 -8.22 27.63
CA GLN A 95 -30.33 -8.16 26.17
C GLN A 95 -29.04 -7.45 25.74
N GLU A 96 -28.71 -6.30 26.34
CA GLU A 96 -27.51 -5.52 26.02
C GLU A 96 -26.18 -6.24 26.34
N ILE A 97 -26.16 -7.15 27.32
CA ILE A 97 -25.01 -8.03 27.58
C ILE A 97 -25.00 -9.31 26.70
N GLY A 98 -25.99 -9.51 25.83
CA GLY A 98 -26.03 -10.60 24.86
C GLY A 98 -26.86 -11.84 25.26
N LEU A 99 -27.96 -11.68 26.00
CA LEU A 99 -28.90 -12.77 26.29
C LEU A 99 -30.25 -12.61 25.55
N ARG A 100 -30.75 -13.72 24.98
CA ARG A 100 -32.08 -13.83 24.38
C ARG A 100 -33.14 -14.10 25.44
N LEU A 101 -34.19 -13.28 25.39
CA LEU A 101 -35.30 -13.27 26.35
C LEU A 101 -36.67 -13.48 25.65
N ASP A 102 -36.68 -14.10 24.49
CA ASP A 102 -37.84 -14.21 23.59
C ASP A 102 -39.06 -14.92 24.22
N ASP A 103 -38.83 -15.65 25.32
CA ASP A 103 -39.77 -16.43 26.14
C ASP A 103 -39.94 -15.85 27.56
N LEU A 104 -39.48 -14.63 27.83
CA LEU A 104 -39.49 -13.97 29.15
C LEU A 104 -40.16 -12.58 29.11
N PRO A 105 -40.77 -12.13 30.22
CA PRO A 105 -41.45 -10.84 30.25
C PRO A 105 -40.46 -9.67 30.23
N ALA A 106 -40.63 -8.76 29.26
CA ALA A 106 -39.74 -7.60 29.05
C ALA A 106 -40.13 -6.35 29.88
N ASP A 107 -41.22 -6.42 30.65
CA ASP A 107 -41.89 -5.30 31.32
C ASP A 107 -41.58 -5.17 32.81
N ARG A 108 -40.75 -6.05 33.37
CA ARG A 108 -40.44 -6.13 34.80
C ARG A 108 -39.05 -6.70 35.06
N TYR A 109 -38.48 -6.41 36.22
CA TYR A 109 -37.25 -7.04 36.69
C TYR A 109 -37.40 -8.57 36.78
N LEU A 110 -36.34 -9.28 36.40
CA LEU A 110 -36.25 -10.74 36.42
C LEU A 110 -35.31 -11.18 37.55
N ASP A 111 -35.77 -12.12 38.39
CA ASP A 111 -34.93 -12.80 39.39
C ASP A 111 -33.96 -13.75 38.68
N LEU A 112 -32.66 -13.53 38.86
CA LEU A 112 -31.60 -14.33 38.24
C LEU A 112 -31.57 -15.78 38.74
N ALA A 113 -32.12 -16.07 39.92
CA ALA A 113 -32.25 -17.44 40.43
C ALA A 113 -33.35 -18.24 39.70
N GLY A 114 -34.32 -17.56 39.09
CA GLY A 114 -35.47 -18.18 38.41
C GLY A 114 -35.29 -18.44 36.91
N LEU A 115 -34.18 -18.02 36.29
CA LEU A 115 -34.02 -18.04 34.83
C LEU A 115 -33.52 -19.40 34.29
N PRO A 116 -34.33 -20.15 33.51
CA PRO A 116 -33.96 -21.48 33.05
C PRO A 116 -32.84 -21.43 32.00
N GLY A 117 -31.70 -22.05 32.32
CA GLY A 117 -30.49 -22.06 31.48
C GLY A 117 -29.48 -20.96 31.81
N LEU A 118 -29.67 -20.25 32.93
CA LEU A 118 -28.72 -19.28 33.49
C LEU A 118 -28.34 -19.71 34.93
N THR A 119 -27.08 -19.55 35.31
CA THR A 119 -26.63 -19.59 36.71
C THR A 119 -25.77 -18.35 37.00
N TYR A 120 -25.73 -17.91 38.26
CA TYR A 120 -24.96 -16.73 38.65
C TYR A 120 -24.10 -16.93 39.90
N ARG A 121 -23.02 -16.14 40.00
CA ARG A 121 -22.16 -16.02 41.18
C ARG A 121 -21.83 -14.55 41.41
N TYR A 122 -22.23 -14.01 42.56
CA TYR A 122 -21.83 -12.68 43.01
C TYR A 122 -20.49 -12.74 43.76
N ASP A 123 -19.62 -11.78 43.47
CA ASP A 123 -18.28 -11.62 44.04
C ASP A 123 -18.19 -10.23 44.71
N ALA A 124 -18.68 -10.16 45.95
CA ALA A 124 -18.88 -8.90 46.66
C ALA A 124 -17.60 -8.07 46.87
N PRO A 125 -16.42 -8.64 47.24
CA PRO A 125 -15.19 -7.86 47.39
C PRO A 125 -14.73 -7.15 46.11
N ASN A 126 -15.08 -7.72 44.94
CA ASN A 126 -14.71 -7.17 43.63
C ASN A 126 -15.86 -6.44 42.93
N GLN A 127 -17.06 -6.39 43.53
CA GLN A 127 -18.30 -5.88 42.92
C GLN A 127 -18.60 -6.49 41.53
N ARG A 128 -18.38 -7.80 41.38
CA ARG A 128 -18.57 -8.53 40.11
C ARG A 128 -19.74 -9.49 40.14
N LEU A 129 -20.51 -9.53 39.06
CA LEU A 129 -21.55 -10.53 38.83
C LEU A 129 -21.16 -11.43 37.67
N TYR A 130 -20.88 -12.69 37.96
CA TYR A 130 -20.63 -13.71 36.96
C TYR A 130 -21.95 -14.38 36.60
N LEU A 131 -22.26 -14.42 35.31
CA LEU A 131 -23.40 -15.09 34.70
C LEU A 131 -22.87 -16.19 33.79
N ASP A 132 -23.19 -17.44 34.05
CA ASP A 132 -22.90 -18.56 33.16
C ASP A 132 -24.22 -19.00 32.49
N ALA A 133 -24.30 -18.88 31.16
CA ALA A 133 -25.51 -19.05 30.35
C ALA A 133 -25.32 -20.13 29.28
N ALA A 134 -26.30 -21.03 29.16
CA ALA A 134 -26.31 -22.06 28.12
C ALA A 134 -26.30 -21.44 26.70
N THR A 135 -25.64 -22.09 25.72
CA THR A 135 -25.46 -21.57 24.34
C THR A 135 -26.77 -21.36 23.56
N ALA A 136 -27.91 -21.83 24.07
CA ALA A 136 -29.25 -21.53 23.55
C ALA A 136 -29.79 -20.16 24.01
N ARG A 137 -29.31 -19.63 25.15
CA ARG A 137 -29.69 -18.35 25.76
C ARG A 137 -28.88 -17.16 25.26
N LEU A 138 -27.78 -17.37 24.55
CA LEU A 138 -26.96 -16.28 24.02
C LEU A 138 -27.60 -15.66 22.76
N ASP A 139 -27.50 -14.35 22.61
CA ASP A 139 -27.75 -13.69 21.33
C ASP A 139 -26.62 -14.03 20.34
N ARG A 140 -27.01 -14.38 19.12
CA ARG A 140 -26.12 -15.00 18.12
C ARG A 140 -25.62 -13.97 17.10
N GLN A 141 -25.16 -12.83 17.60
CA GLN A 141 -24.54 -11.82 16.74
C GLN A 141 -23.26 -12.38 16.13
N LEU A 142 -23.20 -12.36 14.80
CA LEU A 142 -22.09 -12.93 14.04
C LEU A 142 -20.84 -12.07 14.23
N GLN A 143 -19.85 -12.60 14.95
CA GLN A 143 -18.58 -11.89 15.16
C GLN A 143 -17.76 -11.90 13.87
N THR A 144 -17.74 -10.78 13.14
CA THR A 144 -16.83 -10.59 11.99
C THR A 144 -15.44 -10.21 12.48
N LEU A 145 -14.43 -10.97 12.07
CA LEU A 145 -13.07 -10.94 12.59
C LEU A 145 -12.05 -10.96 11.46
N GLY A 146 -10.88 -10.36 11.66
CA GLY A 146 -9.78 -10.35 10.69
C GLY A 146 -10.04 -9.61 9.37
N GLY A 147 -11.25 -9.06 9.18
CA GLY A 147 -11.54 -8.09 8.13
C GLY A 147 -10.75 -6.80 8.38
N PRO A 148 -10.07 -6.24 7.36
CA PRO A 148 -9.30 -5.02 7.56
C PRO A 148 -10.23 -3.82 7.80
N GLU A 149 -9.88 -2.97 8.76
CA GLU A 149 -10.47 -1.64 8.86
C GLU A 149 -10.15 -0.85 7.58
N THR A 150 -11.12 -0.71 6.69
CA THR A 150 -11.06 0.22 5.55
C THR A 150 -11.17 1.66 6.06
N ARG A 151 -10.07 2.16 6.66
CA ARG A 151 -9.95 3.51 7.19
C ARG A 151 -9.65 4.47 6.05
N LEU A 152 -10.62 5.28 5.65
CA LEU A 152 -10.40 6.28 4.60
C LEU A 152 -9.38 7.33 5.08
N TRP A 153 -8.17 7.28 4.53
CA TRP A 153 -7.16 8.31 4.67
C TRP A 153 -7.48 9.46 3.70
N PRO A 154 -7.90 10.65 4.18
CA PRO A 154 -8.24 11.77 3.31
C PRO A 154 -6.97 12.33 2.67
N ALA A 155 -6.95 12.40 1.34
CA ALA A 155 -5.82 12.92 0.59
C ALA A 155 -5.79 14.45 0.60
N THR A 156 -4.57 14.99 0.66
CA THR A 156 -4.27 16.41 0.71
C THR A 156 -3.40 16.82 -0.47
N VAL A 157 -3.56 18.07 -0.93
CA VAL A 157 -2.83 18.63 -2.07
C VAL A 157 -2.46 20.08 -1.78
N SER A 158 -1.18 20.40 -1.88
CA SER A 158 -0.67 21.77 -1.92
C SER A 158 -0.60 22.23 -3.38
N PRO A 159 -0.93 23.49 -3.72
CA PRO A 159 -0.77 24.00 -5.08
C PRO A 159 0.70 23.99 -5.53
N GLY A 160 0.95 23.64 -6.80
CA GLY A 160 2.29 23.67 -7.37
C GLY A 160 2.34 23.36 -8.87
N ALA A 161 3.55 23.37 -9.41
CA ALA A 161 3.86 23.03 -10.79
C ALA A 161 5.03 22.04 -10.86
N LEU A 162 5.05 21.22 -11.91
CA LEU A 162 6.07 20.20 -12.11
C LEU A 162 6.33 20.00 -13.62
N LEU A 163 7.59 19.84 -14.00
CA LEU A 163 8.01 19.52 -15.36
C LEU A 163 8.89 18.27 -15.33
N ASN A 164 8.35 17.11 -15.69
CA ASN A 164 9.17 15.93 -16.00
C ASN A 164 9.77 16.09 -17.41
N TYR A 165 10.99 15.60 -17.58
CA TYR A 165 11.67 15.49 -18.87
C TYR A 165 12.39 14.13 -18.99
N ASP A 166 12.42 13.57 -20.20
CA ASP A 166 13.34 12.50 -20.59
C ASP A 166 13.90 12.82 -21.98
N ILE A 167 15.22 13.05 -22.03
CA ILE A 167 15.97 13.46 -23.21
C ILE A 167 16.84 12.27 -23.65
N TYR A 168 16.56 11.71 -24.83
CA TYR A 168 17.29 10.59 -25.42
C TYR A 168 17.99 11.00 -26.71
N GLY A 169 19.31 10.84 -26.77
CA GLY A 169 20.12 11.07 -27.97
C GLY A 169 20.81 9.79 -28.44
N THR A 170 20.93 9.61 -29.76
CA THR A 170 21.71 8.52 -30.37
C THR A 170 22.45 8.98 -31.63
N THR A 171 23.60 8.38 -31.88
CA THR A 171 24.48 8.63 -33.03
C THR A 171 25.07 7.32 -33.52
N GLY A 172 24.94 7.00 -34.81
CA GLY A 172 25.43 5.74 -35.38
C GLY A 172 24.96 5.52 -36.82
N ALA A 173 25.64 4.63 -37.55
CA ALA A 173 25.30 4.29 -38.95
C ALA A 173 25.12 5.50 -39.91
N GLY A 174 25.82 6.62 -39.66
CA GLY A 174 25.70 7.87 -40.41
C GLY A 174 24.60 8.83 -39.94
N ALA A 175 23.65 8.36 -39.13
CA ALA A 175 22.56 9.17 -38.60
C ALA A 175 22.87 9.71 -37.19
N ARG A 176 22.18 10.80 -36.83
CA ARG A 176 22.10 11.35 -35.47
C ARG A 176 20.65 11.72 -35.20
N SER A 177 20.13 11.38 -34.04
CA SER A 177 18.82 11.85 -33.59
C SER A 177 18.80 12.18 -32.10
N LEU A 178 18.01 13.18 -31.76
CA LEU A 178 17.75 13.64 -30.40
C LEU A 178 16.24 13.78 -30.24
N ALA A 179 15.68 13.13 -29.22
CA ALA A 179 14.30 13.26 -28.81
C ALA A 179 14.23 13.77 -27.38
N ALA A 180 13.25 14.61 -27.08
CA ALA A 180 12.96 15.07 -25.73
C ALA A 180 11.46 14.93 -25.47
N THR A 181 11.08 14.09 -24.52
CA THR A 181 9.70 14.04 -24.02
C THR A 181 9.56 14.95 -22.80
N THR A 182 8.40 15.58 -22.67
CA THR A 182 8.09 16.51 -21.56
C THR A 182 6.69 16.26 -21.03
N GLU A 183 6.51 16.42 -19.72
CA GLU A 183 5.20 16.50 -19.06
C GLU A 183 5.20 17.73 -18.16
N LEU A 184 4.48 18.78 -18.56
CA LEU A 184 4.13 19.88 -17.66
C LEU A 184 2.85 19.52 -16.90
N ARG A 185 2.89 19.64 -15.58
CA ARG A 185 1.81 19.32 -14.66
C ARG A 185 1.58 20.49 -13.70
N LEU A 186 0.38 21.06 -13.69
CA LEU A 186 -0.07 22.00 -12.66
C LEU A 186 -1.06 21.26 -11.75
N PHE A 187 -0.90 21.36 -10.43
CA PHE A 187 -1.73 20.62 -9.47
C PHE A 187 -2.18 21.52 -8.31
N GLY A 188 -3.34 21.20 -7.74
CA GLY A 188 -3.93 21.92 -6.61
C GLY A 188 -5.26 21.29 -6.16
N PRO A 189 -5.93 21.86 -5.15
CA PRO A 189 -7.24 21.39 -4.67
C PRO A 189 -8.34 21.33 -5.76
N GLN A 190 -8.17 22.06 -6.86
CA GLN A 190 -9.06 22.09 -8.02
C GLN A 190 -8.84 20.91 -8.98
N GLY A 191 -7.81 20.07 -8.78
CA GLY A 191 -7.42 18.98 -9.67
C GLY A 191 -6.03 19.18 -10.29
N VAL A 192 -5.73 18.35 -11.29
CA VAL A 192 -4.42 18.27 -11.95
C VAL A 192 -4.58 18.53 -13.45
N LEU A 193 -3.91 19.55 -13.98
CA LEU A 193 -3.76 19.81 -15.40
C LEU A 193 -2.42 19.23 -15.88
N THR A 194 -2.44 18.23 -16.75
CA THR A 194 -1.25 17.68 -17.42
C THR A 194 -1.25 18.02 -18.90
N THR A 195 -0.08 18.36 -19.43
CA THR A 195 0.16 18.40 -20.88
C THR A 195 1.51 17.76 -21.22
N THR A 196 1.50 16.87 -22.20
CA THR A 196 2.66 16.09 -22.65
C THR A 196 3.02 16.42 -24.10
N GLY A 197 4.30 16.31 -24.43
CA GLY A 197 4.79 16.53 -25.79
C GLY A 197 6.12 15.83 -26.05
N ILE A 198 6.46 15.68 -27.33
CA ILE A 198 7.73 15.15 -27.80
C ILE A 198 8.34 16.09 -28.86
N SER A 199 9.54 16.58 -28.58
CA SER A 199 10.40 17.27 -29.56
C SER A 199 11.31 16.24 -30.22
N ARG A 200 11.56 16.37 -31.54
CA ARG A 200 12.48 15.51 -32.30
C ARG A 200 13.41 16.35 -33.16
N TYR A 201 14.66 15.90 -33.30
CA TYR A 201 15.68 16.54 -34.12
C TYR A 201 16.62 15.50 -34.73
N GLY A 202 16.83 15.57 -36.05
CA GLY A 202 17.71 14.70 -36.82
C GLY A 202 16.97 13.62 -37.61
N GLY A 203 17.33 13.51 -38.90
CA GLY A 203 16.58 12.81 -39.95
C GLY A 203 16.59 13.67 -41.23
N ASP A 204 15.76 13.33 -42.21
CA ASP A 204 15.52 14.17 -43.40
C ASP A 204 14.49 15.28 -43.16
N GLU A 205 13.75 15.26 -42.04
CA GLU A 205 12.77 16.28 -41.66
C GLU A 205 13.26 17.19 -40.52
N ASP A 206 13.01 18.48 -40.65
CA ASP A 206 13.56 19.53 -39.79
C ASP A 206 12.64 19.80 -38.58
N ARG A 207 13.12 19.46 -37.38
CA ARG A 207 12.69 19.96 -36.05
C ARG A 207 11.17 20.00 -35.79
N ASP A 208 10.58 18.86 -35.48
CA ASP A 208 9.17 18.74 -35.09
C ASP A 208 8.95 18.75 -33.56
N TYR A 209 7.81 19.32 -33.13
CA TYR A 209 7.27 19.23 -31.78
C TYR A 209 5.80 18.77 -31.83
N VAL A 210 5.56 17.54 -31.39
CA VAL A 210 4.21 16.96 -31.31
C VAL A 210 3.69 17.03 -29.89
N ARG A 211 2.60 17.76 -29.69
CA ARG A 211 1.75 17.68 -28.50
C ARG A 211 1.06 16.31 -28.47
N LEU A 212 1.25 15.57 -27.39
CA LEU A 212 0.71 14.23 -27.21
C LEU A 212 -0.70 14.30 -26.61
N ASP A 213 -0.79 14.45 -25.29
CA ASP A 213 -2.03 14.55 -24.51
C ASP A 213 -2.08 15.87 -23.73
N SER A 214 -3.26 16.46 -23.57
CA SER A 214 -3.49 17.63 -22.71
C SER A 214 -4.84 17.49 -22.03
N ALA A 215 -4.86 17.43 -20.69
CA ALA A 215 -6.06 17.14 -19.93
C ALA A 215 -6.03 17.72 -18.50
N TRP A 216 -7.18 18.20 -18.04
CA TRP A 216 -7.46 18.48 -16.64
C TRP A 216 -8.24 17.33 -16.02
N THR A 217 -7.84 16.88 -14.83
CA THR A 217 -8.52 15.82 -14.08
C THR A 217 -8.83 16.27 -12.66
N TRP A 218 -10.10 16.15 -12.26
CA TRP A 218 -10.57 16.28 -10.89
C TRP A 218 -10.97 14.91 -10.34
N SER A 219 -10.79 14.66 -9.05
CA SER A 219 -11.18 13.39 -8.42
C SER A 219 -11.65 13.54 -6.98
N SER A 220 -12.41 12.55 -6.50
CA SER A 220 -12.99 12.53 -5.16
C SER A 220 -12.97 11.10 -4.59
N GLN A 221 -12.11 10.87 -3.59
CA GLN A 221 -12.02 9.57 -2.90
C GLN A 221 -13.37 9.12 -2.32
N HIS A 222 -14.10 10.03 -1.67
CA HIS A 222 -15.38 9.76 -1.01
C HIS A 222 -16.45 9.22 -1.97
N ARG A 223 -16.48 9.70 -3.23
CA ARG A 223 -17.41 9.24 -4.27
C ARG A 223 -16.81 8.17 -5.18
N LEU A 224 -15.50 7.88 -5.04
CA LEU A 224 -14.70 7.08 -5.97
C LEU A 224 -14.80 7.59 -7.41
N LEU A 225 -14.97 8.89 -7.63
CA LEU A 225 -15.16 9.50 -8.95
C LEU A 225 -13.90 10.23 -9.43
N ALA A 226 -13.64 10.13 -10.74
CA ALA A 226 -12.74 11.02 -11.46
C ALA A 226 -13.43 11.58 -12.71
N LEU A 227 -13.26 12.88 -12.95
CA LEU A 227 -13.72 13.61 -14.13
C LEU A 227 -12.48 14.13 -14.86
N THR A 228 -12.30 13.76 -16.12
CA THR A 228 -11.22 14.23 -16.99
C THR A 228 -11.78 14.99 -18.17
N VAL A 229 -11.19 16.14 -18.50
CA VAL A 229 -11.55 17.00 -19.64
C VAL A 229 -10.29 17.27 -20.46
N GLY A 230 -10.34 17.02 -21.77
CA GLY A 230 -9.19 17.01 -22.67
C GLY A 230 -8.91 15.61 -23.23
N ASP A 231 -7.64 15.26 -23.45
CA ASP A 231 -7.22 13.95 -23.97
C ASP A 231 -7.19 12.85 -22.90
N PHE A 232 -7.80 11.70 -23.19
CA PHE A 232 -7.78 10.51 -22.32
C PHE A 232 -7.89 9.22 -23.12
N ILE A 233 -7.80 8.10 -22.41
CA ILE A 233 -8.04 6.75 -22.93
C ILE A 233 -9.36 6.25 -22.31
N GLY A 234 -10.30 5.83 -23.15
CA GLY A 234 -11.60 5.31 -22.72
C GLY A 234 -11.47 3.99 -21.94
N GLY A 235 -12.37 3.74 -21.00
CA GLY A 235 -12.39 2.49 -20.24
C GLY A 235 -12.87 1.31 -21.07
N SER A 236 -12.18 0.17 -20.98
CA SER A 236 -12.46 -1.04 -21.75
C SER A 236 -12.65 -2.27 -20.88
N LEU A 237 -13.45 -3.22 -21.37
CA LEU A 237 -13.66 -4.53 -20.76
C LEU A 237 -12.63 -5.55 -21.26
N SER A 238 -12.73 -6.80 -20.79
CA SER A 238 -11.88 -7.90 -21.28
C SER A 238 -12.11 -8.28 -22.76
N TRP A 239 -13.13 -7.69 -23.38
CA TRP A 239 -13.62 -7.97 -24.74
C TRP A 239 -13.94 -6.70 -25.57
N SER A 240 -13.76 -5.49 -25.02
CA SER A 240 -13.79 -4.24 -25.81
C SER A 240 -12.40 -3.60 -25.86
N ARG A 241 -12.18 -2.61 -26.73
CA ARG A 241 -10.86 -2.00 -26.94
C ARG A 241 -10.86 -0.53 -26.52
N ALA A 242 -9.89 -0.16 -25.71
CA ALA A 242 -9.72 1.22 -25.25
C ALA A 242 -9.32 2.14 -26.41
N THR A 243 -10.11 3.18 -26.66
CA THR A 243 -9.87 4.19 -27.70
C THR A 243 -9.36 5.49 -27.07
N ARG A 244 -8.41 6.18 -27.73
CA ARG A 244 -7.93 7.50 -27.29
C ARG A 244 -8.85 8.60 -27.83
N LEU A 245 -9.36 9.44 -26.92
CA LEU A 245 -10.40 10.42 -27.19
C LEU A 245 -9.99 11.79 -26.65
N GLY A 246 -10.38 12.86 -27.34
CA GLY A 246 -10.39 14.22 -26.81
C GLY A 246 -11.82 14.67 -26.51
N GLY A 247 -12.14 15.03 -25.26
CA GLY A 247 -13.50 15.42 -24.85
C GLY A 247 -13.70 15.44 -23.35
N VAL A 248 -14.66 14.67 -22.83
CA VAL A 248 -14.93 14.46 -21.40
C VAL A 248 -15.03 12.97 -21.07
N GLN A 249 -14.38 12.54 -19.98
CA GLN A 249 -14.55 11.23 -19.35
C GLN A 249 -15.03 11.39 -17.90
N LEU A 250 -16.12 10.72 -17.54
CA LEU A 250 -16.53 10.52 -16.15
C LEU A 250 -16.36 9.04 -15.81
N ARG A 251 -15.52 8.71 -14.84
CA ARG A 251 -15.27 7.33 -14.41
C ARG A 251 -15.38 7.15 -12.90
N ARG A 252 -15.83 5.97 -12.50
CA ARG A 252 -15.57 5.44 -11.16
C ARG A 252 -14.18 4.82 -11.16
N SER A 253 -13.39 5.09 -10.12
CA SER A 253 -12.01 4.60 -9.99
C SER A 253 -11.74 4.15 -8.57
N PHE A 254 -11.53 2.84 -8.40
CA PHE A 254 -11.14 2.27 -7.11
C PHE A 254 -9.70 2.60 -6.71
N ALA A 255 -8.84 3.04 -7.65
CA ALA A 255 -7.49 3.52 -7.34
C ALA A 255 -7.47 4.75 -6.42
N LEU A 256 -8.60 5.45 -6.28
CA LEU A 256 -8.78 6.55 -5.32
C LEU A 256 -8.89 6.09 -3.86
N GLN A 257 -9.05 4.78 -3.62
CA GLN A 257 -8.96 4.12 -2.32
C GLN A 257 -8.26 2.76 -2.48
N PRO A 258 -6.91 2.70 -2.53
CA PRO A 258 -6.16 1.46 -2.77
C PRO A 258 -6.42 0.35 -1.73
N GLU A 259 -6.83 0.70 -0.52
CA GLU A 259 -7.23 -0.24 0.55
C GLU A 259 -8.66 -0.81 0.39
N LEU A 260 -9.44 -0.31 -0.58
CA LEU A 260 -10.81 -0.77 -0.82
C LEU A 260 -10.83 -2.19 -1.40
N ILE A 261 -11.47 -3.11 -0.68
CA ILE A 261 -11.70 -4.48 -1.15
C ILE A 261 -12.76 -4.49 -2.25
N THR A 262 -12.30 -4.45 -3.49
CA THR A 262 -13.14 -4.45 -4.71
C THR A 262 -13.66 -5.84 -5.10
N ARG A 263 -13.11 -6.91 -4.51
CA ARG A 263 -13.35 -8.31 -4.88
C ARG A 263 -14.11 -9.06 -3.77
N PRO A 264 -14.84 -10.14 -4.09
CA PRO A 264 -15.37 -11.03 -3.06
C PRO A 264 -14.21 -11.64 -2.24
N LEU A 265 -14.35 -11.65 -0.90
CA LEU A 265 -13.44 -12.37 -0.02
C LEU A 265 -13.93 -13.80 0.20
N PRO A 266 -13.03 -14.77 0.42
CA PRO A 266 -13.43 -16.05 0.99
C PRO A 266 -13.79 -15.85 2.48
N GLN A 267 -15.03 -16.16 2.82
CA GLN A 267 -15.56 -16.04 4.17
C GLN A 267 -15.43 -17.39 4.89
N PHE A 268 -14.75 -17.42 6.03
CA PHE A 268 -14.57 -18.66 6.81
C PHE A 268 -15.41 -18.62 8.09
N PHE A 269 -16.43 -19.48 8.18
CA PHE A 269 -17.44 -19.47 9.24
C PHE A 269 -17.17 -20.51 10.32
N GLY A 270 -17.33 -20.15 11.60
CA GLY A 270 -17.21 -21.08 12.72
C GLY A 270 -18.24 -20.82 13.81
N GLU A 271 -18.29 -21.71 14.80
CA GLU A 271 -19.08 -21.56 16.03
C GLU A 271 -18.22 -22.03 17.21
N ALA A 272 -18.14 -21.22 18.26
CA ALA A 272 -17.43 -21.51 19.50
C ALA A 272 -18.42 -21.57 20.67
N ALA A 273 -18.37 -22.63 21.47
CA ALA A 273 -19.25 -22.79 22.64
C ALA A 273 -18.70 -22.14 23.92
N LEU A 274 -17.42 -21.75 23.91
CA LEU A 274 -16.64 -21.16 24.99
C LEU A 274 -15.73 -20.07 24.40
N PRO A 275 -15.21 -19.11 25.21
CA PRO A 275 -14.14 -18.23 24.76
C PRO A 275 -12.98 -19.06 24.19
N SER A 276 -12.58 -18.75 22.96
CA SER A 276 -11.65 -19.59 22.18
C SER A 276 -10.66 -18.72 21.40
N ALA A 277 -9.40 -19.13 21.37
CA ALA A 277 -8.42 -18.60 20.44
C ALA A 277 -8.69 -19.18 19.04
N VAL A 278 -8.74 -18.33 18.03
CA VAL A 278 -8.98 -18.72 16.64
C VAL A 278 -7.81 -18.27 15.77
N GLU A 279 -7.23 -19.24 15.07
CA GLU A 279 -6.11 -19.05 14.15
C GLU A 279 -6.52 -19.44 12.74
N LEU A 280 -6.16 -18.63 11.74
CA LEU A 280 -6.36 -18.98 10.34
C LEU A 280 -5.02 -19.27 9.69
N TYR A 281 -4.87 -20.46 9.12
CA TYR A 281 -3.74 -20.86 8.28
C TYR A 281 -4.17 -20.90 6.82
N VAL A 282 -3.39 -20.30 5.91
CA VAL A 282 -3.59 -20.38 4.46
C VAL A 282 -2.28 -20.86 3.83
N GLY A 283 -2.33 -21.96 3.08
CA GLY A 283 -1.11 -22.57 2.51
C GLY A 283 -0.07 -22.96 3.56
N GLY A 284 -0.48 -23.25 4.80
CA GLY A 284 0.40 -23.52 5.94
C GLY A 284 0.93 -22.28 6.69
N LEU A 285 0.66 -21.06 6.22
CA LEU A 285 1.08 -19.82 6.87
C LEU A 285 -0.07 -19.22 7.68
N ARG A 286 0.14 -18.93 8.97
CA ARG A 286 -0.85 -18.27 9.84
C ARG A 286 -1.10 -16.83 9.38
N GLN A 287 -2.29 -16.55 8.85
CA GLN A 287 -2.74 -15.24 8.36
C GLN A 287 -3.40 -14.39 9.46
N TYR A 288 -4.06 -15.03 10.42
CA TYR A 288 -4.78 -14.38 11.52
C TYR A 288 -4.64 -15.19 12.81
N GLN A 289 -4.65 -14.47 13.93
CA GLN A 289 -4.77 -14.99 15.28
C GLN A 289 -5.58 -13.96 16.09
N GLY A 290 -6.59 -14.41 16.82
CA GLY A 290 -7.41 -13.59 17.70
C GLY A 290 -8.22 -14.44 18.68
N GLU A 291 -8.99 -13.81 19.55
CA GLU A 291 -9.93 -14.49 20.45
C GLU A 291 -11.37 -14.22 20.01
N VAL A 292 -12.25 -15.19 20.26
CA VAL A 292 -13.68 -15.11 19.92
C VAL A 292 -14.53 -15.41 21.14
N LEU A 293 -15.64 -14.68 21.28
CA LEU A 293 -16.62 -14.90 22.32
C LEU A 293 -17.53 -16.09 21.94
N PRO A 294 -18.21 -16.74 22.90
CA PRO A 294 -19.15 -17.82 22.60
C PRO A 294 -20.24 -17.39 21.60
N GLY A 295 -20.38 -18.12 20.50
CA GLY A 295 -21.31 -17.80 19.41
C GLY A 295 -20.76 -18.13 18.01
N PRO A 296 -21.50 -17.78 16.95
CA PRO A 296 -21.02 -17.87 15.57
C PRO A 296 -20.05 -16.74 15.24
N PHE A 297 -19.04 -17.03 14.42
CA PHE A 297 -18.06 -16.05 13.95
C PHE A 297 -17.71 -16.25 12.47
N GLN A 298 -17.18 -15.20 11.84
CA GLN A 298 -16.77 -15.17 10.42
C GLN A 298 -15.40 -14.48 10.29
N LEU A 299 -14.48 -15.08 9.54
CA LEU A 299 -13.16 -14.52 9.25
C LEU A 299 -13.10 -13.97 7.83
N ASP A 300 -12.84 -12.67 7.70
CA ASP A 300 -12.85 -11.90 6.43
C ASP A 300 -11.44 -11.50 5.97
N THR A 301 -10.49 -12.45 5.98
CA THR A 301 -9.09 -12.15 5.65
C THR A 301 -8.81 -12.03 4.15
N LEU A 302 -7.82 -11.23 3.78
CA LEU A 302 -7.28 -11.12 2.41
C LEU A 302 -6.14 -12.14 2.15
N PRO A 303 -6.37 -13.30 1.51
CA PRO A 303 -5.27 -14.14 1.05
C PRO A 303 -4.50 -13.43 -0.07
N ARG A 304 -3.19 -13.19 0.14
CA ARG A 304 -2.30 -12.54 -0.83
C ARG A 304 -1.96 -13.39 -2.07
N VAL A 305 -2.62 -14.53 -2.24
CA VAL A 305 -2.38 -15.52 -3.30
C VAL A 305 -3.67 -15.71 -4.12
N SER A 306 -3.56 -15.64 -5.45
CA SER A 306 -4.65 -15.88 -6.40
C SER A 306 -4.81 -17.38 -6.71
N GLY A 307 -5.99 -17.76 -7.21
CA GLY A 307 -6.30 -19.16 -7.54
C GLY A 307 -6.84 -19.98 -6.37
N THR A 308 -6.81 -21.32 -6.52
CA THR A 308 -7.29 -22.28 -5.52
C THR A 308 -6.30 -22.37 -4.35
N GLY A 309 -6.78 -22.10 -3.15
CA GLY A 309 -6.06 -22.38 -1.91
C GLY A 309 -6.90 -23.19 -0.93
N GLN A 310 -6.23 -23.79 0.05
CA GLN A 310 -6.89 -24.29 1.25
C GLN A 310 -6.53 -23.39 2.43
N ALA A 311 -7.59 -23.01 3.15
CA ALA A 311 -7.56 -22.38 4.45
C ALA A 311 -7.89 -23.42 5.54
N GLN A 312 -7.33 -23.25 6.73
CA GLN A 312 -7.60 -24.08 7.90
C GLN A 312 -7.79 -23.16 9.11
N VAL A 313 -9.00 -23.14 9.65
CA VAL A 313 -9.34 -22.42 10.89
C VAL A 313 -9.13 -23.38 12.05
N VAL A 314 -8.20 -23.06 12.95
CA VAL A 314 -7.97 -23.80 14.20
C VAL A 314 -8.64 -23.04 15.34
N ILE A 315 -9.63 -23.66 15.97
CA ILE A 315 -10.37 -23.13 17.12
C ILE A 315 -9.87 -23.85 18.38
N THR A 316 -9.14 -23.16 19.25
CA THR A 316 -8.63 -23.72 20.50
C THR A 316 -9.39 -23.12 21.67
N ASP A 317 -10.15 -23.94 22.40
CA ASP A 317 -10.93 -23.47 23.55
C ASP A 317 -10.06 -23.21 24.79
N ALA A 318 -10.66 -22.56 25.80
CA ALA A 318 -10.02 -22.29 27.09
C ALA A 318 -9.60 -23.55 27.91
N LEU A 319 -9.86 -24.77 27.40
CA LEU A 319 -9.36 -26.03 27.96
C LEU A 319 -8.19 -26.62 27.15
N GLY A 320 -7.70 -25.89 26.14
CA GLY A 320 -6.61 -26.31 25.26
C GLY A 320 -7.02 -27.30 24.18
N ARG A 321 -8.32 -27.49 23.92
CA ARG A 321 -8.81 -28.43 22.90
C ARG A 321 -8.92 -27.73 21.56
N SER A 322 -8.06 -28.08 20.61
CA SER A 322 -8.07 -27.54 19.24
C SER A 322 -9.00 -28.32 18.31
N ARG A 323 -9.86 -27.62 17.57
CA ARG A 323 -10.72 -28.12 16.49
C ARG A 323 -10.34 -27.41 15.18
N THR A 324 -9.87 -28.18 14.20
CA THR A 324 -9.56 -27.64 12.86
C THR A 324 -10.74 -27.79 11.91
N ILE A 325 -11.05 -26.73 11.16
CA ILE A 325 -12.04 -26.71 10.08
C ILE A 325 -11.33 -26.24 8.80
N ALA A 326 -11.33 -27.08 7.76
CA ALA A 326 -10.72 -26.76 6.48
C ALA A 326 -11.74 -26.16 5.50
N PHE A 327 -11.33 -25.14 4.75
CA PHE A 327 -12.11 -24.47 3.72
C PHE A 327 -11.27 -24.37 2.44
N ASP A 328 -11.80 -24.84 1.32
CA ASP A 328 -11.17 -24.59 0.02
C ASP A 328 -11.75 -23.30 -0.58
N TYR A 329 -10.91 -22.42 -1.10
CA TYR A 329 -11.32 -21.16 -1.70
C TYR A 329 -10.69 -20.94 -3.09
N TYR A 330 -11.27 -20.05 -3.90
CA TYR A 330 -10.69 -19.59 -5.16
C TYR A 330 -10.68 -18.06 -5.22
N ASN A 331 -9.50 -17.45 -5.37
CA ASN A 331 -9.32 -16.00 -5.44
C ASN A 331 -9.15 -15.55 -6.91
N GLU A 332 -10.23 -15.03 -7.50
CA GLU A 332 -10.31 -14.59 -8.90
C GLU A 332 -10.12 -13.07 -9.05
N PRO A 333 -9.05 -12.59 -9.71
CA PRO A 333 -8.79 -11.16 -9.90
C PRO A 333 -9.87 -10.36 -10.66
N ARG A 334 -10.75 -11.02 -11.43
CA ARG A 334 -11.74 -10.37 -12.31
C ARG A 334 -13.12 -10.13 -11.69
N LEU A 335 -13.49 -10.81 -10.60
CA LEU A 335 -14.80 -10.61 -9.95
C LEU A 335 -14.85 -9.30 -9.14
N LEU A 336 -15.98 -8.61 -9.20
CA LEU A 336 -16.35 -7.52 -8.30
C LEU A 336 -17.19 -8.06 -7.14
N ARG A 337 -16.95 -7.53 -5.93
CA ARG A 337 -17.77 -7.79 -4.74
C ARG A 337 -19.23 -7.38 -4.97
N ARG A 338 -20.18 -8.12 -4.39
CA ARG A 338 -21.62 -7.83 -4.51
C ARG A 338 -21.94 -6.37 -4.19
N GLY A 339 -22.71 -5.72 -5.06
CA GLY A 339 -23.16 -4.33 -4.93
C GLY A 339 -22.14 -3.27 -5.39
N LEU A 340 -20.89 -3.64 -5.70
CA LEU A 340 -19.94 -2.71 -6.31
C LEU A 340 -20.22 -2.57 -7.82
N SER A 341 -20.16 -1.33 -8.29
CA SER A 341 -20.12 -0.98 -9.71
C SER A 341 -18.80 -0.32 -10.06
N ASP A 342 -18.31 -0.64 -11.25
CA ASP A 342 -17.10 -0.11 -11.90
C ASP A 342 -17.55 0.40 -13.26
N TYR A 343 -17.26 1.66 -13.60
CA TYR A 343 -17.78 2.25 -14.84
C TYR A 343 -16.94 3.40 -15.36
N SER A 344 -16.99 3.59 -16.68
CA SER A 344 -16.57 4.81 -17.35
C SER A 344 -17.59 5.23 -18.40
N LEU A 345 -17.72 6.53 -18.59
CA LEU A 345 -18.54 7.17 -19.61
C LEU A 345 -17.68 8.21 -20.31
N GLU A 346 -17.58 8.12 -21.64
CA GLU A 346 -16.79 8.99 -22.48
C GLU A 346 -17.65 9.68 -23.53
N LEU A 347 -17.37 10.96 -23.81
CA LEU A 347 -17.94 11.71 -24.94
C LEU A 347 -16.85 12.61 -25.53
N GLY A 348 -16.58 12.50 -26.82
CA GLY A 348 -15.48 13.25 -27.45
C GLY A 348 -15.26 12.92 -28.92
N ARG A 349 -14.05 13.16 -29.41
CA ARG A 349 -13.60 12.86 -30.77
C ARG A 349 -12.39 11.93 -30.75
N VAL A 350 -12.29 11.00 -31.70
CA VAL A 350 -11.15 10.05 -31.79
C VAL A 350 -9.86 10.82 -32.11
N ARG A 351 -8.84 10.65 -31.26
CA ARG A 351 -7.50 11.25 -31.45
C ARG A 351 -6.75 10.49 -32.54
N ALA A 352 -6.61 11.11 -33.70
CA ALA A 352 -5.85 10.57 -34.83
C ALA A 352 -4.38 11.04 -34.80
N ASP A 353 -3.53 10.48 -35.66
CA ASP A 353 -2.12 10.85 -35.86
C ASP A 353 -1.31 10.98 -34.53
N TYR A 354 -1.60 10.16 -33.53
CA TYR A 354 -1.04 10.33 -32.19
C TYR A 354 0.49 10.16 -32.21
N GLY A 355 1.22 11.19 -31.77
CA GLY A 355 2.69 11.25 -31.85
C GLY A 355 3.24 11.66 -33.21
N LEU A 356 2.39 11.90 -34.22
CA LEU A 356 2.75 12.44 -35.54
C LEU A 356 2.20 13.86 -35.77
N LYS A 357 1.01 14.20 -35.26
CA LYS A 357 0.43 15.55 -35.37
C LYS A 357 -0.20 16.06 -34.08
N SER A 358 0.13 17.29 -33.75
CA SER A 358 -0.50 18.07 -32.68
C SER A 358 -1.97 18.33 -33.02
N PHE A 359 -2.89 18.05 -32.09
CA PHE A 359 -4.33 18.32 -32.20
C PHE A 359 -5.08 17.67 -33.40
N SER A 360 -4.56 16.59 -33.98
CA SER A 360 -5.34 15.80 -34.96
C SER A 360 -6.43 14.98 -34.26
N TYR A 361 -7.68 15.22 -34.63
CA TYR A 361 -8.88 14.51 -34.18
C TYR A 361 -9.82 14.28 -35.37
N ARG A 362 -10.59 13.20 -35.34
CA ARG A 362 -11.66 12.96 -36.32
C ARG A 362 -12.87 13.86 -36.04
N ASP A 363 -13.63 14.21 -37.08
CA ASP A 363 -14.75 15.15 -36.94
C ASP A 363 -16.01 14.56 -36.31
N GLY A 364 -16.21 13.25 -36.44
CA GLY A 364 -17.30 12.54 -35.77
C GLY A 364 -17.24 12.67 -34.26
N LEU A 365 -18.32 13.18 -33.66
CA LEU A 365 -18.55 13.06 -32.22
C LEU A 365 -18.89 11.59 -31.91
N VAL A 366 -18.19 11.02 -30.93
CA VAL A 366 -18.34 9.64 -30.48
C VAL A 366 -18.54 9.57 -28.98
N GLY A 367 -19.32 8.58 -28.54
CA GLY A 367 -19.51 8.23 -27.14
C GLY A 367 -19.11 6.78 -26.87
N SER A 368 -18.64 6.52 -25.65
CA SER A 368 -18.35 5.18 -25.13
C SER A 368 -18.86 5.08 -23.69
N GLY A 369 -19.26 3.88 -23.28
CA GLY A 369 -19.65 3.57 -21.93
C GLY A 369 -19.32 2.13 -21.59
N SER A 370 -18.58 1.93 -20.50
CA SER A 370 -18.25 0.62 -19.94
C SER A 370 -18.82 0.51 -18.54
N LEU A 371 -19.49 -0.60 -18.22
CA LEU A 371 -20.08 -0.89 -16.92
C LEU A 371 -19.80 -2.33 -16.49
N ARG A 372 -19.43 -2.52 -15.24
CA ARG A 372 -19.28 -3.83 -14.59
C ARG A 372 -19.95 -3.76 -13.22
N TYR A 373 -20.68 -4.81 -12.84
CA TYR A 373 -21.48 -4.83 -11.61
C TYR A 373 -21.43 -6.20 -10.92
N GLY A 374 -21.03 -6.21 -9.65
CA GLY A 374 -21.09 -7.41 -8.80
C GLY A 374 -22.55 -7.74 -8.44
N LEU A 375 -23.17 -8.64 -9.21
CA LEU A 375 -24.53 -9.11 -8.95
C LEU A 375 -24.57 -9.99 -7.69
N THR A 376 -23.59 -10.88 -7.58
CA THR A 376 -23.30 -11.70 -6.39
C THR A 376 -21.79 -11.82 -6.23
N ASP A 377 -21.33 -12.28 -5.07
CA ASP A 377 -19.91 -12.54 -4.81
C ASP A 377 -19.33 -13.71 -5.63
N GLY A 378 -20.15 -14.36 -6.46
CA GLY A 378 -19.71 -15.32 -7.49
C GLY A 378 -19.96 -14.87 -8.94
N VAL A 379 -20.67 -13.77 -9.19
CA VAL A 379 -21.08 -13.33 -10.55
C VAL A 379 -20.98 -11.82 -10.70
N THR A 380 -20.15 -11.40 -11.65
CA THR A 380 -20.06 -10.01 -12.13
C THR A 380 -20.65 -9.91 -13.53
N LEU A 381 -21.62 -9.03 -13.73
CA LEU A 381 -22.13 -8.69 -15.07
C LEU A 381 -21.25 -7.59 -15.68
N GLU A 382 -21.05 -7.62 -16.99
CA GLU A 382 -20.34 -6.59 -17.74
C GLU A 382 -21.19 -6.14 -18.94
N ALA A 383 -21.16 -4.85 -19.27
CA ALA A 383 -21.84 -4.26 -20.42
C ALA A 383 -21.01 -3.13 -21.00
N HIS A 384 -21.00 -2.99 -22.32
CA HIS A 384 -20.30 -1.90 -23.01
C HIS A 384 -21.09 -1.49 -24.24
N ALA A 385 -21.15 -0.18 -24.48
CA ALA A 385 -21.80 0.41 -25.64
C ALA A 385 -21.01 1.62 -26.11
N GLU A 386 -20.88 1.78 -27.42
CA GLU A 386 -20.13 2.86 -28.04
C GLU A 386 -20.71 3.19 -29.43
N GLY A 387 -20.40 4.37 -29.95
CA GLY A 387 -20.88 4.77 -31.27
C GLY A 387 -20.78 6.27 -31.52
N GLY A 388 -21.41 6.70 -32.61
CA GLY A 388 -21.16 7.99 -33.25
C GLY A 388 -20.40 7.79 -34.56
N ASP A 389 -20.30 8.85 -35.37
CA ASP A 389 -19.64 8.80 -36.69
C ASP A 389 -20.07 7.61 -37.57
N GLY A 390 -21.38 7.36 -37.65
CA GLY A 390 -21.98 6.25 -38.40
C GLY A 390 -21.81 4.85 -37.79
N LEU A 391 -21.06 4.70 -36.68
CA LEU A 391 -20.92 3.45 -35.93
C LEU A 391 -21.95 3.37 -34.79
N ALA A 392 -22.47 2.18 -34.55
CA ALA A 392 -23.03 1.77 -33.26
C ALA A 392 -22.53 0.35 -32.92
N ALA A 393 -21.95 0.17 -31.74
CA ALA A 393 -21.55 -1.13 -31.21
C ALA A 393 -22.03 -1.29 -29.77
N GLY A 394 -22.39 -2.52 -29.40
CA GLY A 394 -22.88 -2.81 -28.06
C GLY A 394 -22.81 -4.29 -27.72
N GLY A 395 -22.53 -4.59 -26.46
CA GLY A 395 -22.41 -5.95 -25.98
C GLY A 395 -22.65 -6.10 -24.49
N VAL A 396 -22.80 -7.36 -24.09
CA VAL A 396 -22.98 -7.80 -22.70
C VAL A 396 -22.14 -9.04 -22.44
N GLY A 397 -21.72 -9.21 -21.20
CA GLY A 397 -20.98 -10.36 -20.75
C GLY A 397 -21.14 -10.61 -19.26
N ALA A 398 -20.49 -11.67 -18.79
CA ALA A 398 -20.40 -12.01 -17.39
C ALA A 398 -19.07 -12.69 -17.08
N VAL A 399 -18.59 -12.49 -15.84
CA VAL A 399 -17.54 -13.28 -15.19
C VAL A 399 -18.20 -14.05 -14.06
N ALA A 400 -18.01 -15.36 -14.01
CA ALA A 400 -18.56 -16.21 -12.96
C ALA A 400 -17.47 -17.10 -12.33
N GLY A 401 -17.42 -17.12 -11.00
CA GLY A 401 -16.60 -18.05 -10.23
C GLY A 401 -17.31 -19.39 -10.08
N LEU A 402 -16.64 -20.47 -10.47
CA LEU A 402 -17.11 -21.86 -10.36
C LEU A 402 -16.51 -22.56 -9.12
N GLY A 403 -16.21 -21.79 -8.07
CA GLY A 403 -15.55 -22.26 -6.86
C GLY A 403 -14.20 -22.93 -7.16
N ARG A 404 -14.03 -24.18 -6.71
CA ARG A 404 -12.81 -24.99 -6.96
C ARG A 404 -12.55 -25.30 -8.44
N LEU A 405 -13.53 -25.09 -9.32
CA LEU A 405 -13.39 -25.21 -10.79
C LEU A 405 -12.93 -23.90 -11.45
N GLY A 406 -12.54 -22.88 -10.68
CA GLY A 406 -11.91 -21.67 -11.20
C GLY A 406 -12.92 -20.61 -11.63
N SER A 407 -12.67 -19.93 -12.74
CA SER A 407 -13.56 -18.90 -13.29
C SER A 407 -13.82 -19.11 -14.78
N VAL A 408 -15.02 -18.71 -15.21
CA VAL A 408 -15.38 -18.52 -16.62
C VAL A 408 -15.72 -17.06 -16.89
N ASN A 409 -15.44 -16.60 -18.09
CA ASN A 409 -16.00 -15.36 -18.62
C ASN A 409 -16.58 -15.59 -20.02
N GLY A 410 -17.68 -14.91 -20.33
CA GLY A 410 -18.33 -14.98 -21.63
C GLY A 410 -18.95 -13.64 -21.98
N ALA A 411 -18.82 -13.20 -23.23
CA ALA A 411 -19.41 -11.96 -23.73
C ALA A 411 -19.80 -12.07 -25.20
N TYR A 412 -20.85 -11.34 -25.56
CA TYR A 412 -21.35 -11.19 -26.92
C TYR A 412 -21.54 -9.70 -27.22
N ALA A 413 -21.02 -9.25 -28.36
CA ALA A 413 -21.23 -7.91 -28.90
C ALA A 413 -21.72 -7.98 -30.34
N ARG A 414 -22.49 -6.96 -30.75
CA ARG A 414 -22.86 -6.68 -32.14
C ARG A 414 -22.41 -5.26 -32.48
N SER A 415 -22.06 -5.03 -33.74
CA SER A 415 -21.94 -3.69 -34.27
C SER A 415 -22.53 -3.56 -35.67
N SER A 416 -22.88 -2.32 -36.00
CA SER A 416 -23.32 -1.87 -37.31
C SER A 416 -22.60 -0.55 -37.61
N SER A 417 -21.96 -0.43 -38.76
CA SER A 417 -21.32 0.79 -39.22
C SER A 417 -21.81 1.16 -40.62
N GLY A 418 -22.39 2.35 -40.74
CA GLY A 418 -22.58 3.01 -42.02
C GLY A 418 -21.28 3.68 -42.47
N GLU A 419 -20.87 3.39 -43.71
CA GLU A 419 -19.87 4.17 -44.46
C GLU A 419 -20.46 4.56 -45.82
N GLU A 420 -19.85 5.56 -46.48
CA GLU A 420 -20.21 5.96 -47.85
C GLU A 420 -19.78 4.90 -48.87
N GLY A 421 -20.54 3.81 -48.93
CA GLY A 421 -20.30 2.63 -49.75
C GLY A 421 -21.14 1.41 -49.34
N GLY A 422 -21.60 1.36 -48.10
CA GLY A 422 -22.48 0.30 -47.60
C GLY A 422 -22.62 0.28 -46.08
N GLY A 423 -23.68 -0.37 -45.60
CA GLY A 423 -23.79 -0.73 -44.19
C GLY A 423 -23.10 -2.06 -43.93
N ALA A 424 -22.08 -2.06 -43.07
CA ALA A 424 -21.45 -3.26 -42.56
C ALA A 424 -22.04 -3.64 -41.19
N GLU A 425 -22.28 -4.92 -40.97
CA GLU A 425 -22.66 -5.45 -39.65
C GLU A 425 -21.72 -6.61 -39.27
N GLY A 426 -21.55 -6.82 -37.98
CA GLY A 426 -20.83 -7.97 -37.46
C GLY A 426 -21.07 -8.23 -35.99
N THR A 427 -20.50 -9.32 -35.50
CA THR A 427 -20.62 -9.73 -34.10
C THR A 427 -19.28 -10.21 -33.55
N GLN A 428 -19.10 -10.12 -32.24
CA GLN A 428 -17.95 -10.67 -31.54
C GLN A 428 -18.41 -11.59 -30.41
N LEU A 429 -17.80 -12.78 -30.35
CA LEU A 429 -17.92 -13.71 -29.24
C LEU A 429 -16.59 -13.77 -28.50
N SER A 430 -16.62 -13.56 -27.18
CA SER A 430 -15.47 -13.73 -26.30
C SER A 430 -15.78 -14.77 -25.23
N LEU A 431 -14.87 -15.71 -25.03
CA LEU A 431 -14.96 -16.79 -24.04
C LEU A 431 -13.61 -16.93 -23.34
N GLY A 432 -13.64 -17.21 -22.04
CA GLY A 432 -12.44 -17.45 -21.26
C GLY A 432 -12.69 -18.39 -20.08
N TYR A 433 -11.64 -19.11 -19.70
CA TYR A 433 -11.61 -19.97 -18.51
C TYR A 433 -10.23 -19.84 -17.86
N SER A 434 -10.21 -19.63 -16.54
CA SER A 434 -8.98 -19.56 -15.75
C SER A 434 -9.11 -20.47 -14.54
N TRP A 435 -8.11 -21.32 -14.33
CA TRP A 435 -8.02 -22.20 -13.19
C TRP A 435 -6.57 -22.28 -12.72
N VAL A 436 -6.35 -22.23 -11.41
CA VAL A 436 -5.04 -22.36 -10.77
C VAL A 436 -5.25 -23.17 -9.50
N GLY A 437 -4.45 -24.20 -9.24
CA GLY A 437 -4.55 -25.02 -8.04
C GLY A 437 -3.53 -26.16 -8.00
N GLY A 438 -3.04 -26.52 -6.80
CA GLY A 438 -2.13 -27.65 -6.62
C GLY A 438 -0.80 -27.54 -7.40
N GLY A 439 -0.32 -26.33 -7.65
CA GLY A 439 0.86 -26.07 -8.47
C GLY A 439 0.62 -26.08 -9.99
N LEU A 440 -0.56 -26.52 -10.45
CA LEU A 440 -0.98 -26.47 -11.85
C LEU A 440 -1.80 -25.19 -12.11
N ALA A 441 -1.64 -24.61 -13.29
CA ALA A 441 -2.37 -23.44 -13.78
C ALA A 441 -2.80 -23.70 -15.22
N PHE A 442 -4.04 -23.38 -15.55
CA PHE A 442 -4.64 -23.50 -16.88
C PHE A 442 -5.40 -22.20 -17.20
N ASN A 443 -5.08 -21.58 -18.32
CA ASN A 443 -5.78 -20.41 -18.83
C ASN A 443 -6.11 -20.62 -20.30
N TYR A 444 -7.36 -20.43 -20.68
CA TYR A 444 -7.81 -20.39 -22.07
C TYR A 444 -8.60 -19.11 -22.33
N GLN A 445 -8.32 -18.46 -23.45
CA GLN A 445 -9.01 -17.25 -23.91
C GLN A 445 -9.24 -17.34 -25.42
N LEU A 446 -10.45 -17.02 -25.83
CA LEU A 446 -10.90 -16.94 -27.22
C LEU A 446 -11.65 -15.62 -27.40
N ALA A 447 -11.23 -14.82 -28.37
CA ALA A 447 -12.04 -13.75 -28.93
C ALA A 447 -12.17 -14.02 -30.44
N ARG A 448 -13.37 -13.90 -30.99
CA ARG A 448 -13.64 -14.15 -32.40
C ARG A 448 -14.69 -13.18 -32.91
N THR A 449 -14.36 -12.46 -33.97
CA THR A 449 -15.34 -11.69 -34.74
C THR A 449 -15.92 -12.54 -35.86
N PHE A 450 -17.14 -12.19 -36.26
CA PHE A 450 -17.89 -12.73 -37.38
C PHE A 450 -18.34 -11.56 -38.24
N ASP A 451 -18.44 -11.81 -39.54
CA ASP A 451 -18.75 -10.82 -40.57
C ASP A 451 -17.78 -9.64 -40.48
N ASP A 452 -18.24 -8.38 -40.52
CA ASP A 452 -17.37 -7.19 -40.42
C ASP A 452 -17.66 -6.39 -39.13
N TYR A 453 -17.34 -6.99 -37.99
CA TYR A 453 -17.47 -6.33 -36.68
C TYR A 453 -16.48 -5.16 -36.57
N ARG A 454 -17.00 -3.93 -36.47
CA ARG A 454 -16.24 -2.72 -36.17
C ARG A 454 -16.48 -2.23 -34.75
N ASP A 455 -15.52 -1.46 -34.23
CA ASP A 455 -15.56 -0.75 -32.94
C ASP A 455 -14.91 0.64 -33.12
N LEU A 456 -14.91 1.51 -32.09
CA LEU A 456 -14.31 2.84 -32.19
C LEU A 456 -12.79 2.80 -32.46
N ALA A 457 -12.09 1.76 -32.01
CA ALA A 457 -10.67 1.59 -32.29
C ALA A 457 -10.42 1.26 -33.78
N ALA A 458 -11.37 0.63 -34.47
CA ALA A 458 -11.32 0.41 -35.91
C ALA A 458 -11.42 1.72 -36.72
N ARG A 459 -12.04 2.78 -36.17
CA ARG A 459 -12.03 4.13 -36.81
C ARG A 459 -10.62 4.73 -36.85
N ASP A 460 -9.69 4.33 -35.97
CA ASP A 460 -8.26 4.69 -36.07
C ASP A 460 -7.47 3.78 -37.04
N GLY A 461 -8.14 3.12 -37.98
CA GLY A 461 -7.55 2.18 -38.94
C GLY A 461 -7.23 0.79 -38.37
N ARG A 462 -7.43 0.57 -37.07
CA ARG A 462 -7.00 -0.66 -36.38
C ARG A 462 -8.12 -1.68 -36.31
N ALA A 463 -8.54 -2.27 -37.44
CA ALA A 463 -9.63 -3.26 -37.45
C ALA A 463 -9.38 -4.42 -36.44
N PRO A 464 -10.43 -4.96 -35.78
CA PRO A 464 -10.25 -6.00 -34.77
C PRO A 464 -9.87 -7.36 -35.42
N PRO A 465 -9.00 -8.17 -34.80
CA PRO A 465 -8.64 -9.48 -35.35
C PRO A 465 -9.84 -10.41 -35.49
N ARG A 466 -9.89 -11.16 -36.60
CA ARG A 466 -10.92 -12.17 -36.89
C ARG A 466 -10.98 -13.25 -35.82
N ARG A 467 -9.84 -13.63 -35.27
CA ARG A 467 -9.73 -14.58 -34.15
C ARG A 467 -8.46 -14.32 -33.36
N THR A 468 -8.57 -14.30 -32.04
CA THR A 468 -7.44 -14.41 -31.11
C THR A 468 -7.69 -15.60 -30.20
N GLU A 469 -6.76 -16.56 -30.15
CA GLU A 469 -6.78 -17.66 -29.18
C GLU A 469 -5.50 -17.65 -28.36
N ARG A 470 -5.61 -17.91 -27.06
CA ARG A 470 -4.46 -18.08 -26.16
C ARG A 470 -4.76 -19.20 -25.18
N ALA A 471 -3.84 -20.17 -25.08
CA ALA A 471 -3.85 -21.19 -24.06
C ALA A 471 -2.50 -21.19 -23.33
N LEU A 472 -2.53 -21.32 -22.00
CA LEU A 472 -1.34 -21.43 -21.15
C LEU A 472 -1.59 -22.51 -20.08
N ILE A 473 -0.71 -23.49 -20.03
CA ILE A 473 -0.69 -24.54 -19.00
C ILE A 473 0.65 -24.47 -18.28
N GLY A 474 0.66 -24.14 -16.99
CA GLY A 474 1.87 -24.05 -16.16
C GLY A 474 1.84 -25.05 -15.01
N TYR A 475 2.97 -25.71 -14.70
CA TYR A 475 3.08 -26.65 -13.59
C TYR A 475 4.36 -26.42 -12.79
N GLY A 476 4.21 -26.05 -11.52
CA GLY A 476 5.30 -25.86 -10.56
C GLY A 476 5.61 -27.15 -9.80
N MET A 477 6.82 -27.68 -9.98
CA MET A 477 7.33 -28.91 -9.37
C MET A 477 8.17 -28.66 -8.11
N GLY A 478 8.04 -27.46 -7.52
CA GLY A 478 8.81 -27.04 -6.35
C GLY A 478 10.32 -27.03 -6.65
N ARG A 479 11.09 -27.91 -5.98
CA ARG A 479 12.52 -28.10 -6.27
C ARG A 479 12.79 -28.65 -7.68
N GLY A 480 11.82 -29.28 -8.33
CA GLY A 480 11.88 -29.67 -9.74
C GLY A 480 11.68 -28.52 -10.74
N GLY A 481 11.64 -27.27 -10.28
CA GLY A 481 11.45 -26.10 -11.13
C GLY A 481 9.99 -25.90 -11.56
N SER A 482 9.79 -25.28 -12.72
CA SER A 482 8.48 -25.07 -13.32
C SER A 482 8.51 -25.32 -14.83
N LEU A 483 7.46 -25.97 -15.34
CA LEU A 483 7.19 -26.17 -16.76
C LEU A 483 6.01 -25.29 -17.18
N SER A 484 6.04 -24.76 -18.41
CA SER A 484 4.91 -24.05 -19.01
C SER A 484 4.78 -24.42 -20.48
N LEU A 485 3.55 -24.64 -20.95
CA LEU A 485 3.17 -24.87 -22.34
C LEU A 485 2.25 -23.73 -22.76
N HIS A 486 2.54 -23.08 -23.89
CA HIS A 486 1.75 -21.97 -24.40
C HIS A 486 1.37 -22.19 -25.87
N TYR A 487 0.12 -21.89 -26.22
CA TYR A 487 -0.37 -21.83 -27.59
C TYR A 487 -0.98 -20.44 -27.82
N SER A 488 -0.67 -19.84 -28.96
CA SER A 488 -1.32 -18.60 -29.38
C SER A 488 -1.71 -18.65 -30.85
N ARG A 489 -2.80 -17.96 -31.18
CA ARG A 489 -3.31 -17.79 -32.53
C ARG A 489 -3.82 -16.37 -32.72
N LEU A 490 -3.52 -15.80 -33.88
CA LEU A 490 -4.03 -14.52 -34.33
C LEU A 490 -4.38 -14.64 -35.82
N ASP A 491 -5.66 -14.49 -36.15
CA ASP A 491 -6.15 -14.35 -37.53
C ASP A 491 -6.50 -12.86 -37.68
N THR A 492 -5.74 -12.11 -38.48
CA THR A 492 -6.01 -10.70 -38.80
C THR A 492 -6.79 -10.59 -40.12
N LEU A 493 -7.08 -9.36 -40.57
CA LEU A 493 -7.70 -9.11 -41.88
C LEU A 493 -6.66 -8.94 -42.99
N GLU A 494 -5.48 -8.39 -42.66
CA GLU A 494 -4.47 -7.96 -43.64
C GLU A 494 -3.26 -8.91 -43.68
N GLU A 495 -2.70 -9.28 -42.51
CA GLU A 495 -1.49 -10.11 -42.38
C GLU A 495 -1.79 -11.64 -42.37
N GLY A 496 -3.07 -12.03 -42.49
CA GLY A 496 -3.48 -13.42 -42.59
C GLY A 496 -3.58 -14.14 -41.24
N ARG A 497 -2.83 -15.25 -41.06
CA ARG A 497 -2.91 -16.11 -39.88
C ARG A 497 -1.53 -16.41 -39.31
N PHE A 498 -1.38 -16.16 -38.02
CA PHE A 498 -0.24 -16.57 -37.21
C PHE A 498 -0.69 -17.57 -36.13
N ARG A 499 0.05 -18.65 -35.95
CA ARG A 499 -0.11 -19.62 -34.86
C ARG A 499 1.25 -20.01 -34.32
N SER A 500 1.39 -20.03 -32.99
CA SER A 500 2.60 -20.53 -32.32
C SER A 500 2.24 -21.49 -31.20
N LEU A 501 3.11 -22.48 -31.00
CA LEU A 501 3.09 -23.42 -29.88
C LEU A 501 4.48 -23.45 -29.26
N GLY A 502 4.59 -23.38 -27.95
CA GLY A 502 5.88 -23.46 -27.28
C GLY A 502 5.83 -24.00 -25.87
N ALA A 503 7.01 -24.31 -25.35
CA ALA A 503 7.24 -24.86 -24.03
C ALA A 503 8.45 -24.15 -23.39
N ASN A 504 8.35 -23.77 -22.12
CA ASN A 504 9.46 -23.22 -21.34
C ASN A 504 9.58 -23.97 -20.00
N TYR A 505 10.79 -24.31 -19.60
CA TYR A 505 11.12 -24.97 -18.34
C TYR A 505 12.24 -24.20 -17.63
N SER A 506 12.07 -23.93 -16.33
CA SER A 506 13.06 -23.20 -15.53
C SER A 506 13.27 -23.88 -14.17
N VAL A 507 14.51 -24.04 -13.74
CA VAL A 507 14.86 -24.72 -12.48
C VAL A 507 16.05 -24.06 -11.79
N GLY A 508 15.99 -23.94 -10.46
CA GLY A 508 17.15 -23.56 -9.64
C GLY A 508 18.07 -24.77 -9.44
N LEU A 509 19.33 -24.66 -9.86
CA LEU A 509 20.34 -25.72 -9.73
C LEU A 509 21.07 -25.64 -8.38
N ALA A 510 21.28 -24.43 -7.89
CA ALA A 510 21.89 -24.11 -6.59
C ALA A 510 21.44 -22.71 -6.16
N ASP A 511 21.79 -22.27 -4.95
CA ASP A 511 21.47 -20.91 -4.49
C ASP A 511 22.09 -19.87 -5.44
N GLY A 512 21.23 -19.02 -6.01
CA GLY A 512 21.59 -18.02 -7.01
C GLY A 512 21.79 -18.54 -8.45
N LEU A 513 21.88 -19.85 -8.70
CA LEU A 513 22.10 -20.43 -10.04
C LEU A 513 20.82 -21.08 -10.59
N SER A 514 20.41 -20.68 -11.80
CA SER A 514 19.24 -21.21 -12.50
C SER A 514 19.53 -21.60 -13.95
N LEU A 515 18.80 -22.60 -14.43
CA LEU A 515 18.76 -23.07 -15.80
C LEU A 515 17.38 -22.77 -16.39
N HIS A 516 17.36 -22.24 -17.62
CA HIS A 516 16.17 -21.95 -18.40
C HIS A 516 16.28 -22.62 -19.76
N LEU A 517 15.28 -23.42 -20.11
CA LEU A 517 15.15 -24.11 -21.39
C LEU A 517 13.82 -23.72 -22.04
N GLY A 518 13.74 -23.75 -23.35
CA GLY A 518 12.45 -23.70 -24.02
C GLY A 518 12.53 -23.83 -25.54
N ALA A 519 11.37 -23.98 -26.16
CA ALA A 519 11.24 -24.01 -27.60
C ALA A 519 9.87 -23.47 -28.02
N THR A 520 9.84 -22.67 -29.08
CA THR A 520 8.62 -22.17 -29.71
C THR A 520 8.68 -22.48 -31.20
N ARG A 521 7.61 -23.10 -31.72
CA ARG A 521 7.40 -23.40 -33.12
C ARG A 521 6.20 -22.62 -33.67
N GLU A 522 6.41 -22.01 -34.81
CA GLU A 522 5.41 -21.35 -35.63
C GLU A 522 4.75 -22.39 -36.56
N LEU A 523 3.43 -22.26 -36.76
CA LEU A 523 2.58 -23.26 -37.41
C LEU A 523 1.89 -22.75 -38.69
N ASP A 524 2.21 -21.53 -39.10
CA ASP A 524 1.82 -20.87 -40.36
C ASP A 524 3.09 -20.27 -41.02
N GLY A 525 2.94 -19.65 -42.20
CA GLY A 525 4.08 -19.10 -42.97
C GLY A 525 5.06 -20.20 -43.41
N GLU A 526 6.36 -19.88 -43.42
CA GLU A 526 7.44 -20.86 -43.67
C GLU A 526 7.65 -21.84 -42.49
N GLY A 527 6.94 -21.65 -41.37
CA GLY A 527 6.95 -22.57 -40.23
C GLY A 527 8.28 -22.55 -39.48
N GLY A 528 8.58 -21.43 -38.82
CA GLY A 528 9.75 -21.23 -37.97
C GLY A 528 9.84 -22.14 -36.75
N TYR A 529 11.05 -22.36 -36.23
CA TYR A 529 11.23 -22.72 -34.82
C TYR A 529 12.43 -22.00 -34.21
N THR A 530 12.33 -21.75 -32.90
CA THR A 530 13.41 -21.23 -32.06
C THR A 530 13.47 -22.06 -30.80
N ALA A 531 14.63 -22.60 -30.46
CA ALA A 531 14.91 -23.28 -29.20
C ALA A 531 15.96 -22.48 -28.41
N PHE A 532 15.78 -22.35 -27.10
CA PHE A 532 16.74 -21.68 -26.23
C PHE A 532 17.16 -22.58 -25.07
N ALA A 533 18.42 -22.46 -24.67
CA ALA A 533 18.95 -23.02 -23.45
C ALA A 533 19.93 -22.02 -22.83
N GLY A 534 19.78 -21.71 -21.55
CA GLY A 534 20.64 -20.74 -20.89
C GLY A 534 20.71 -20.87 -19.38
N ILE A 535 21.85 -20.47 -18.83
CA ILE A 535 22.10 -20.40 -17.39
C ILE A 535 22.19 -18.94 -16.94
N SER A 536 21.72 -18.67 -15.73
CA SER A 536 21.86 -17.36 -15.08
C SER A 536 22.22 -17.51 -13.61
N ALA A 537 23.21 -16.74 -13.17
CA ALA A 537 23.79 -16.78 -11.84
C ALA A 537 23.75 -15.39 -11.17
N SER A 538 23.22 -15.32 -9.95
CA SER A 538 23.40 -14.18 -9.04
C SER A 538 24.78 -14.28 -8.38
N LEU A 539 25.61 -13.26 -8.56
CA LEU A 539 27.00 -13.23 -8.08
C LEU A 539 27.17 -12.43 -6.77
N GLY A 540 26.05 -12.13 -6.08
CA GLY A 540 26.01 -11.21 -4.96
C GLY A 540 26.16 -9.74 -5.38
N GLY A 541 26.03 -8.80 -4.42
CA GLY A 541 26.26 -7.37 -4.68
C GLY A 541 25.37 -6.72 -5.77
N ARG A 542 24.17 -7.27 -6.03
CA ARG A 542 23.27 -6.92 -7.14
C ARG A 542 23.85 -7.21 -8.55
N ARG A 543 24.83 -8.11 -8.64
CA ARG A 543 25.43 -8.55 -9.90
C ARG A 543 24.78 -9.85 -10.37
N SER A 544 24.50 -9.94 -11.66
CA SER A 544 24.12 -11.20 -12.30
C SER A 544 24.90 -11.41 -13.60
N ALA A 545 25.17 -12.67 -13.89
CA ALA A 545 25.77 -13.12 -15.13
C ALA A 545 24.88 -14.18 -15.76
N GLY A 546 24.97 -14.36 -17.08
CA GLY A 546 24.33 -15.48 -17.74
C GLY A 546 24.90 -15.74 -19.13
N ALA A 547 24.66 -16.95 -19.61
CA ALA A 547 25.03 -17.39 -20.94
C ALA A 547 23.90 -18.24 -21.51
N SER A 548 23.53 -18.02 -22.77
CA SER A 548 22.49 -18.76 -23.47
C SER A 548 22.87 -19.05 -24.91
N VAL A 549 22.32 -20.14 -25.45
CA VAL A 549 22.29 -20.43 -26.88
C VAL A 549 20.84 -20.42 -27.34
N ASN A 550 20.57 -19.63 -28.38
CA ASN A 550 19.33 -19.61 -29.12
C ASN A 550 19.62 -20.28 -30.47
N HIS A 551 19.01 -21.43 -30.75
CA HIS A 551 18.99 -22.02 -32.09
C HIS A 551 17.74 -21.55 -32.82
N ARG A 552 17.91 -20.99 -34.02
CA ARG A 552 16.81 -20.68 -34.95
C ARG A 552 17.06 -21.40 -36.27
N GLN A 553 16.01 -21.55 -37.07
CA GLN A 553 16.04 -22.18 -38.40
C GLN A 553 17.07 -21.58 -39.41
N GLY A 554 17.71 -20.45 -39.07
CA GLY A 554 18.81 -19.82 -39.82
C GLY A 554 20.07 -19.57 -38.98
N GLY A 555 20.42 -20.50 -38.09
CA GLY A 555 21.72 -20.54 -37.39
C GLY A 555 21.66 -20.58 -35.86
N ASN A 556 22.82 -20.81 -35.25
CA ASN A 556 23.00 -20.65 -33.80
C ASN A 556 23.35 -19.20 -33.44
N GLN A 557 22.80 -18.74 -32.32
CA GLN A 557 23.13 -17.46 -31.69
C GLN A 557 23.48 -17.68 -30.22
N TYR A 558 24.75 -17.50 -29.88
CA TYR A 558 25.24 -17.49 -28.51
C TYR A 558 25.06 -16.08 -27.94
N SER A 559 24.71 -15.98 -26.66
CA SER A 559 24.60 -14.71 -25.93
C SER A 559 25.21 -14.86 -24.55
N ALA A 560 25.94 -13.85 -24.08
CA ALA A 560 26.43 -13.79 -22.71
C ALA A 560 26.29 -12.37 -22.17
N TYR A 561 25.97 -12.25 -20.88
CA TYR A 561 25.83 -10.97 -20.20
C TYR A 561 26.45 -10.99 -18.81
N LEU A 562 26.87 -9.81 -18.37
CA LEU A 562 27.28 -9.51 -17.01
C LEU A 562 26.74 -8.11 -16.66
N THR A 563 25.93 -8.00 -15.62
CA THR A 563 25.27 -6.75 -15.25
C THR A 563 25.29 -6.53 -13.75
N GLN A 564 25.34 -5.26 -13.33
CA GLN A 564 25.11 -4.81 -11.97
C GLN A 564 23.97 -3.79 -12.01
N SER A 565 22.80 -4.14 -11.47
CA SER A 565 21.62 -3.27 -11.53
C SER A 565 21.84 -1.95 -10.77
N VAL A 566 21.36 -0.85 -11.35
CA VAL A 566 21.30 0.46 -10.68
C VAL A 566 20.48 0.32 -9.38
N PRO A 567 20.91 0.86 -8.23
CA PRO A 567 20.19 0.66 -6.98
C PRO A 567 18.83 1.39 -6.97
N PRO A 568 17.82 0.91 -6.22
CA PRO A 568 16.59 1.66 -5.99
C PRO A 568 16.87 3.01 -5.31
N ASP A 569 17.68 2.98 -4.25
CA ASP A 569 18.03 4.14 -3.42
C ASP A 569 19.12 5.05 -4.02
N GLY A 570 19.51 4.85 -5.29
CA GLY A 570 20.53 5.63 -5.98
C GLY A 570 21.94 5.02 -6.01
N GLY A 571 22.75 5.48 -6.97
CA GLY A 571 24.10 4.97 -7.25
C GLY A 571 24.31 4.54 -8.70
N VAL A 572 25.36 3.74 -8.95
CA VAL A 572 25.79 3.32 -10.30
C VAL A 572 25.47 1.84 -10.56
N GLY A 573 24.94 1.58 -11.75
CA GLY A 573 24.82 0.27 -12.37
C GLY A 573 25.48 0.25 -13.76
N TRP A 574 25.65 -0.94 -14.33
CA TRP A 574 26.26 -1.14 -15.64
C TRP A 574 25.84 -2.49 -16.22
N SER A 575 25.84 -2.60 -17.55
CA SER A 575 25.63 -3.87 -18.24
C SER A 575 26.63 -4.05 -19.39
N LEU A 576 27.18 -5.27 -19.48
CA LEU A 576 27.97 -5.75 -20.60
C LEU A 576 27.22 -6.92 -21.22
N GLN A 577 26.98 -6.87 -22.52
CA GLN A 577 26.31 -7.94 -23.27
C GLN A 577 27.04 -8.20 -24.58
N THR A 578 27.24 -9.48 -24.89
CA THR A 578 27.70 -9.96 -26.19
C THR A 578 26.68 -10.95 -26.76
N GLN A 579 26.50 -10.91 -28.06
CA GLN A 579 25.64 -11.80 -28.82
C GLN A 579 26.30 -12.10 -30.16
N GLN A 580 26.50 -13.37 -30.50
CA GLN A 580 27.23 -13.78 -31.69
C GLN A 580 26.55 -14.97 -32.35
N GLY A 581 26.26 -14.85 -33.64
CA GLY A 581 25.67 -15.88 -34.48
C GLY A 581 25.78 -15.51 -35.96
N GLU A 582 25.43 -16.44 -36.85
CA GLU A 582 25.75 -16.40 -38.28
C GLU A 582 25.26 -15.13 -39.03
N ALA A 583 24.18 -14.50 -38.57
CA ALA A 583 23.65 -13.25 -39.14
C ALA A 583 23.73 -12.02 -38.19
N LEU A 584 24.20 -12.20 -36.95
CA LEU A 584 24.18 -11.15 -35.93
C LEU A 584 25.34 -11.28 -34.93
N GLU A 585 26.30 -10.37 -35.06
CA GLU A 585 27.31 -10.07 -34.05
C GLU A 585 26.99 -8.70 -33.41
N SER A 586 26.72 -8.68 -32.11
CA SER A 586 26.31 -7.49 -31.38
C SER A 586 27.01 -7.41 -30.03
N TYR A 587 27.75 -6.32 -29.81
CA TYR A 587 28.42 -6.00 -28.55
C TYR A 587 27.79 -4.74 -27.94
N GLN A 588 27.39 -4.78 -26.67
CA GLN A 588 26.80 -3.65 -25.97
C GLN A 588 27.45 -3.44 -24.60
N ALA A 589 27.71 -2.18 -24.28
CA ALA A 589 28.08 -1.72 -22.94
C ALA A 589 27.21 -0.52 -22.56
N GLU A 590 26.61 -0.53 -21.37
CA GLU A 590 25.86 0.60 -20.80
C GLU A 590 26.35 0.88 -19.38
N VAL A 591 26.40 2.15 -18.99
CA VAL A 591 26.56 2.62 -17.61
C VAL A 591 25.35 3.50 -17.26
N GLY A 592 24.70 3.21 -16.13
CA GLY A 592 23.57 3.95 -15.60
C GLY A 592 23.87 4.54 -14.23
N TYR A 593 23.43 5.76 -13.99
CA TYR A 593 23.53 6.46 -12.71
C TYR A 593 22.15 7.00 -12.30
N ARG A 594 21.78 6.75 -11.04
CA ARG A 594 20.60 7.36 -10.39
C ARG A 594 21.11 8.24 -9.24
N GLY A 595 21.03 9.55 -9.41
CA GLY A 595 21.13 10.50 -8.31
C GLY A 595 19.73 10.87 -7.81
N ASP A 596 19.64 11.74 -6.82
CA ASP A 596 18.34 12.26 -6.37
C ASP A 596 17.76 13.32 -7.31
N TRP A 597 18.62 13.99 -8.07
CA TRP A 597 18.31 15.10 -9.00
C TRP A 597 18.05 14.67 -10.45
N ALA A 598 18.49 13.47 -10.87
CA ALA A 598 18.27 12.92 -12.21
C ALA A 598 18.62 11.42 -12.31
N GLU A 599 18.12 10.78 -13.37
CA GLU A 599 18.61 9.49 -13.88
C GLU A 599 19.35 9.70 -15.21
N LEU A 600 20.56 9.15 -15.31
CA LEU A 600 21.43 9.22 -16.48
C LEU A 600 21.77 7.81 -16.96
N ARG A 601 21.78 7.58 -18.28
CA ARG A 601 22.39 6.40 -18.91
C ARG A 601 23.24 6.82 -20.09
N VAL A 602 24.35 6.13 -20.30
CA VAL A 602 25.19 6.25 -21.50
C VAL A 602 25.59 4.86 -21.94
N GLY A 603 25.46 4.55 -23.22
CA GLY A 603 25.81 3.25 -23.75
C GLY A 603 26.37 3.31 -25.17
N THR A 604 27.07 2.24 -25.53
CA THR A 604 27.57 1.97 -26.88
C THR A 604 27.10 0.60 -27.33
N ARG A 605 26.77 0.47 -28.61
CA ARG A 605 26.37 -0.78 -29.24
C ARG A 605 26.97 -0.88 -30.63
N SER A 606 27.76 -1.93 -30.85
CA SER A 606 28.19 -2.38 -32.17
C SER A 606 27.25 -3.48 -32.66
N ILE A 607 26.83 -3.43 -33.93
CA ILE A 607 26.02 -4.46 -34.60
C ILE A 607 26.61 -4.70 -35.99
N ASN A 608 27.08 -5.92 -36.29
CA ASN A 608 27.69 -6.30 -37.57
C ASN A 608 28.72 -5.26 -38.06
N ASN A 609 29.62 -4.87 -37.16
CA ASN A 609 30.64 -3.80 -37.32
C ASN A 609 30.11 -2.36 -37.55
N SER A 610 28.80 -2.12 -37.47
CA SER A 610 28.23 -0.77 -37.40
C SER A 610 28.16 -0.29 -35.95
N HIS A 611 28.86 0.80 -35.63
CA HIS A 611 28.90 1.37 -34.28
C HIS A 611 27.81 2.43 -34.06
N SER A 612 27.21 2.39 -32.87
CA SER A 612 26.26 3.38 -32.38
C SER A 612 26.53 3.70 -30.90
N ALA A 613 26.26 4.93 -30.49
CA ALA A 613 26.31 5.36 -29.09
C ALA A 613 25.05 6.17 -28.74
N TYR A 614 24.54 5.99 -27.53
CA TYR A 614 23.34 6.64 -27.04
C TYR A 614 23.52 7.16 -25.61
N GLY A 615 22.67 8.12 -25.23
CA GLY A 615 22.55 8.58 -23.86
C GLY A 615 21.13 9.04 -23.57
N SER A 616 20.67 8.83 -22.33
CA SER A 616 19.41 9.36 -21.82
C SER A 616 19.64 10.17 -20.54
N ALA A 617 18.97 11.31 -20.41
CA ALA A 617 18.92 12.10 -19.18
C ALA A 617 17.45 12.40 -18.84
N ALA A 618 16.98 11.86 -17.72
CA ALA A 618 15.61 12.01 -17.25
C ALA A 618 15.57 12.63 -15.84
N GLY A 619 14.60 13.51 -15.60
CA GLY A 619 14.46 14.22 -14.34
C GLY A 619 13.14 14.98 -14.23
N ALA A 620 13.03 15.76 -13.18
CA ALA A 620 11.90 16.60 -12.85
C ALA A 620 12.38 17.95 -12.29
N LEU A 621 11.70 19.02 -12.69
CA LEU A 621 11.74 20.32 -12.02
C LEU A 621 10.42 20.49 -11.26
N VAL A 622 10.47 20.80 -9.96
CA VAL A 622 9.29 20.91 -9.10
C VAL A 622 9.25 22.29 -8.47
N LEU A 623 8.14 23.00 -8.63
CA LEU A 623 7.88 24.32 -8.06
C LEU A 623 6.75 24.21 -7.03
N MET A 624 7.11 24.34 -5.75
CA MET A 624 6.19 24.36 -4.61
C MET A 624 6.60 25.45 -3.63
N GLU A 625 5.63 26.14 -3.03
CA GLU A 625 5.86 27.19 -2.02
C GLU A 625 6.82 28.32 -2.47
N ARG A 626 6.86 28.54 -3.80
CA ARG A 626 7.75 29.46 -4.55
C ARG A 626 9.19 28.97 -4.75
N ASP A 627 9.56 27.85 -4.17
CA ASP A 627 10.87 27.24 -4.33
C ASP A 627 10.91 26.22 -5.48
N LEU A 628 12.00 26.28 -6.24
CA LEU A 628 12.30 25.34 -7.33
C LEU A 628 13.27 24.26 -6.83
N PHE A 629 12.91 23.00 -7.08
CA PHE A 629 13.68 21.81 -6.75
C PHE A 629 13.98 21.00 -8.01
N THR A 630 15.10 20.25 -8.00
CA THR A 630 15.41 19.23 -9.01
C THR A 630 15.18 17.84 -8.40
N ALA A 631 14.73 16.89 -9.20
CA ALA A 631 14.49 15.52 -8.77
C ALA A 631 14.62 14.50 -9.91
N ARG A 632 14.71 13.22 -9.57
CA ARG A 632 14.33 12.10 -10.47
C ARG A 632 12.89 12.30 -11.01
N PRO A 633 12.51 11.69 -12.15
CA PRO A 633 11.16 11.78 -12.68
C PRO A 633 10.07 11.44 -11.65
N VAL A 634 9.07 12.31 -11.50
CA VAL A 634 8.02 12.19 -10.49
C VAL A 634 6.72 11.74 -11.15
N THR A 635 6.45 10.43 -11.09
CA THR A 635 5.33 9.78 -11.76
C THR A 635 4.03 9.75 -10.93
N ASP A 636 4.14 9.64 -9.61
CA ASP A 636 3.02 9.55 -8.65
C ASP A 636 3.05 10.74 -7.66
N GLY A 637 2.57 10.56 -6.43
CA GLY A 637 2.60 11.54 -5.35
C GLY A 637 4.00 11.85 -4.79
N PHE A 638 4.11 13.00 -4.13
CA PHE A 638 5.33 13.51 -3.53
C PHE A 638 5.01 14.51 -2.42
N ALA A 639 6.00 14.85 -1.59
CA ALA A 639 5.82 15.85 -0.52
C ALA A 639 6.98 16.83 -0.44
N LEU A 640 6.67 18.10 -0.16
CA LEU A 640 7.63 19.09 0.29
C LEU A 640 7.64 19.10 1.82
N VAL A 641 8.73 18.65 2.43
CA VAL A 641 8.96 18.82 3.87
C VAL A 641 9.41 20.26 4.14
N SER A 642 8.79 20.89 5.12
CA SER A 642 9.23 22.17 5.68
C SER A 642 9.53 22.07 7.17
N THR A 643 10.59 22.78 7.58
CA THR A 643 11.10 22.84 8.95
C THR A 643 11.27 24.28 9.42
N GLY A 644 10.42 25.20 8.94
CA GLY A 644 10.33 26.58 9.45
C GLY A 644 11.62 27.40 9.29
N GLY A 645 12.39 27.17 8.23
CA GLY A 645 13.69 27.82 8.01
C GLY A 645 14.90 27.10 8.63
N ILE A 646 14.71 25.94 9.26
CA ILE A 646 15.79 25.20 9.93
C ILE A 646 16.43 24.20 8.96
N ALA A 647 17.64 24.53 8.51
CA ALA A 647 18.44 23.72 7.59
C ALA A 647 19.04 22.46 8.25
N GLU A 648 19.53 21.54 7.42
CA GLU A 648 20.26 20.32 7.81
C GLU A 648 19.47 19.35 8.70
N VAL A 649 18.14 19.45 8.76
CA VAL A 649 17.27 18.54 9.52
C VAL A 649 17.21 17.18 8.82
N PRO A 650 17.58 16.05 9.46
CA PRO A 650 17.54 14.74 8.80
C PRO A 650 16.10 14.28 8.57
N VAL A 651 15.75 13.99 7.32
CA VAL A 651 14.42 13.54 6.89
C VAL A 651 14.44 12.03 6.63
N GLN A 652 13.39 11.35 7.07
CA GLN A 652 13.18 9.92 6.93
C GLN A 652 11.81 9.62 6.30
N LEU A 653 11.73 8.56 5.49
CA LEU A 653 10.49 7.99 4.96
C LEU A 653 10.42 6.52 5.39
N GLU A 654 9.33 6.13 6.05
CA GLU A 654 9.16 4.81 6.67
C GLU A 654 10.35 4.40 7.59
N ASN A 655 10.90 5.37 8.31
CA ASN A 655 12.08 5.25 9.19
C ASN A 655 13.41 4.93 8.47
N ARG A 656 13.46 4.98 7.13
CA ARG A 656 14.71 5.00 6.36
C ARG A 656 15.13 6.46 6.13
N PRO A 657 16.36 6.89 6.50
CA PRO A 657 16.90 8.19 6.13
C PRO A 657 16.93 8.37 4.61
N ILE A 658 16.52 9.54 4.12
CA ILE A 658 16.49 9.87 2.68
C ILE A 658 17.24 11.16 2.33
N GLY A 659 17.44 12.07 3.28
CA GLY A 659 18.19 13.30 3.05
C GLY A 659 18.17 14.24 4.24
N ARG A 660 18.55 15.51 4.01
CA ARG A 660 18.53 16.60 5.00
C ARG A 660 17.90 17.83 4.36
N THR A 661 17.28 18.73 5.15
CA THR A 661 16.71 19.98 4.62
C THR A 661 17.79 20.95 4.12
N ASP A 662 17.47 21.68 3.06
CA ASP A 662 18.34 22.69 2.47
C ASP A 662 18.48 23.95 3.35
N ALA A 663 19.21 24.95 2.86
CA ALA A 663 19.42 26.23 3.56
C ALA A 663 18.15 27.04 3.87
N ARG A 664 16.99 26.68 3.31
CA ARG A 664 15.66 27.29 3.57
C ARG A 664 14.81 26.43 4.52
N GLY A 665 15.31 25.28 4.97
CA GLY A 665 14.53 24.30 5.73
C GLY A 665 13.59 23.47 4.86
N HIS A 666 13.92 23.26 3.59
CA HIS A 666 13.07 22.52 2.64
C HIS A 666 13.72 21.23 2.11
N TYR A 667 12.92 20.17 1.95
CA TYR A 667 13.35 18.91 1.33
C TYR A 667 12.23 18.25 0.52
N LEU A 668 12.51 17.85 -0.72
CA LEU A 668 11.54 17.23 -1.62
C LEU A 668 11.58 15.70 -1.51
N VAL A 669 10.55 15.11 -0.89
CA VAL A 669 10.34 13.67 -0.77
C VAL A 669 9.63 13.15 -2.03
N THR A 670 10.32 12.32 -2.82
CA THR A 670 9.79 11.72 -4.05
C THR A 670 9.44 10.25 -3.89
N GLY A 671 8.51 9.74 -4.72
CA GLY A 671 8.10 8.34 -4.71
C GLY A 671 7.16 7.98 -3.56
N LEU A 672 6.21 8.86 -3.25
CA LEU A 672 5.13 8.57 -2.30
C LEU A 672 3.96 7.92 -3.04
N ASN A 673 3.32 6.95 -2.39
CA ASN A 673 2.16 6.28 -2.96
C ASN A 673 0.92 7.17 -2.82
N ALA A 674 0.23 7.48 -3.92
CA ALA A 674 -1.01 8.26 -3.85
C ALA A 674 -2.13 7.52 -3.08
N TYR A 675 -2.99 8.32 -2.44
CA TYR A 675 -4.16 7.90 -1.63
C TYR A 675 -3.85 6.91 -0.50
N GLN A 676 -2.59 6.82 -0.08
CA GLN A 676 -2.10 5.92 0.95
C GLN A 676 -1.34 6.69 2.05
N PRO A 677 -1.30 6.17 3.29
CA PRO A 677 -0.55 6.79 4.38
C PRO A 677 0.97 6.56 4.20
N ASN A 678 1.70 7.62 3.86
CA ASN A 678 3.17 7.61 3.80
C ASN A 678 3.75 8.30 5.04
N ARG A 679 4.56 7.62 5.84
CA ARG A 679 5.08 8.16 7.12
C ARG A 679 6.40 8.89 6.89
N VAL A 680 6.34 10.22 6.97
CA VAL A 680 7.51 11.09 6.94
C VAL A 680 7.86 11.48 8.37
N SER A 681 9.13 11.45 8.73
CA SER A 681 9.60 11.83 10.07
C SER A 681 10.95 12.52 10.02
N ILE A 682 11.25 13.29 11.07
CA ILE A 682 12.52 13.99 11.27
C ILE A 682 13.26 13.44 12.47
N ASP A 683 14.60 13.44 12.42
CA ASP A 683 15.42 13.10 13.57
C ASP A 683 15.66 14.32 14.48
N ALA A 684 14.83 14.44 15.51
CA ALA A 684 14.91 15.53 16.49
C ALA A 684 16.17 15.48 17.36
N LEU A 685 16.88 14.34 17.45
CA LEU A 685 18.09 14.21 18.29
C LEU A 685 19.33 14.87 17.66
N GLN A 686 19.26 15.23 16.37
CA GLN A 686 20.32 15.95 15.65
C GLN A 686 20.06 17.47 15.56
N LEU A 687 19.03 17.99 16.25
CA LEU A 687 18.68 19.40 16.24
C LEU A 687 19.42 20.17 17.35
N PRO A 688 19.75 21.46 17.13
CA PRO A 688 20.22 22.34 18.18
C PRO A 688 19.20 22.49 19.31
N ALA A 689 19.67 22.69 20.55
CA ALA A 689 18.81 22.75 21.74
C ALA A 689 17.83 23.94 21.74
N GLU A 690 18.12 24.99 20.97
CA GLU A 690 17.22 26.12 20.75
C GLU A 690 16.08 25.85 19.74
N VAL A 691 15.91 24.61 19.26
CA VAL A 691 14.85 24.21 18.32
C VAL A 691 13.72 23.47 19.05
N GLN A 692 12.54 24.08 19.07
CA GLN A 692 11.32 23.44 19.54
C GLN A 692 10.59 22.77 18.37
N VAL A 693 10.06 21.58 18.62
CA VAL A 693 9.47 20.68 17.62
C VAL A 693 8.05 20.31 18.06
N GLU A 694 7.02 20.74 17.34
CA GLU A 694 5.65 20.29 17.62
C GLU A 694 5.43 18.81 17.26
N ARG A 695 6.04 18.34 16.16
CA ARG A 695 5.82 17.00 15.61
C ARG A 695 7.13 16.41 15.09
N THR A 696 7.41 15.16 15.43
CA THR A 696 8.55 14.41 14.87
C THR A 696 8.16 13.47 13.72
N ARG A 697 6.86 13.23 13.51
CA ARG A 697 6.30 12.35 12.48
C ARG A 697 4.97 12.89 11.97
N VAL A 698 4.77 12.84 10.65
CA VAL A 698 3.52 13.18 9.96
C VAL A 698 3.19 12.09 8.95
N THR A 699 1.91 11.75 8.81
CA THR A 699 1.41 10.84 7.77
C THR A 699 0.94 11.66 6.58
N ALA A 700 1.73 11.67 5.50
CA ALA A 700 1.41 12.34 4.25
C ALA A 700 0.55 11.44 3.36
N VAL A 701 -0.56 11.99 2.84
CA VAL A 701 -1.50 11.29 1.96
C VAL A 701 -1.66 12.13 0.68
N PRO A 702 -0.70 12.11 -0.25
CA PRO A 702 -0.83 12.86 -1.50
C PRO A 702 -1.96 12.31 -2.36
N ALA A 703 -2.62 13.16 -3.13
CA ALA A 703 -3.48 12.72 -4.23
C ALA A 703 -2.64 12.26 -5.45
N ASP A 704 -3.30 11.59 -6.40
CA ASP A 704 -2.68 11.14 -7.67
C ASP A 704 -1.87 12.27 -8.32
N ARG A 705 -0.62 11.97 -8.67
CA ARG A 705 0.31 12.87 -9.38
C ARG A 705 0.55 14.23 -8.70
N SER A 706 0.20 14.40 -7.43
CA SER A 706 0.14 15.68 -6.74
C SER A 706 1.13 15.81 -5.59
N GLY A 707 1.58 17.04 -5.32
CA GLY A 707 2.43 17.39 -4.18
C GLY A 707 1.63 17.77 -2.93
N VAL A 708 2.19 17.52 -1.75
CA VAL A 708 1.65 17.95 -0.45
C VAL A 708 2.73 18.58 0.43
N THR A 709 2.41 19.64 1.17
CA THR A 709 3.33 20.21 2.18
C THR A 709 3.25 19.40 3.47
N VAL A 710 4.40 19.06 4.04
CA VAL A 710 4.56 18.42 5.35
C VAL A 710 5.34 19.37 6.25
N ASP A 711 4.62 20.14 7.05
CA ASP A 711 5.21 20.95 8.13
C ASP A 711 5.25 20.14 9.43
N PHE A 712 6.38 20.24 10.14
CA PHE A 712 6.64 19.60 11.42
C PHE A 712 6.47 20.56 12.62
N GLY A 713 6.17 21.83 12.38
CA GLY A 713 6.04 22.85 13.43
C GLY A 713 7.37 23.12 14.12
N LEU A 714 8.43 23.33 13.32
CA LEU A 714 9.78 23.62 13.80
C LEU A 714 9.98 25.13 13.98
N ARG A 715 10.38 25.56 15.17
CA ARG A 715 10.66 26.96 15.48
C ARG A 715 11.90 27.11 16.36
N ARG A 716 12.74 28.10 16.05
CA ARG A 716 13.82 28.51 16.96
C ARG A 716 13.22 29.30 18.12
N VAL A 717 13.47 28.84 19.34
CA VAL A 717 13.03 29.51 20.58
C VAL A 717 14.25 30.08 21.27
N ARG A 718 14.25 31.41 21.46
CA ARG A 718 15.22 32.06 22.35
C ARG A 718 14.82 31.78 23.78
N ALA A 719 15.58 30.93 24.43
CA ALA A 719 15.32 30.48 25.79
C ALA A 719 16.59 30.56 26.63
N ALA A 720 16.45 30.74 27.94
CA ALA A 720 17.59 30.76 28.87
C ALA A 720 17.21 30.11 30.20
N LEU A 721 18.19 29.48 30.84
CA LEU A 721 18.10 29.12 32.25
C LEU A 721 18.69 30.27 33.08
N LEU A 722 17.83 31.07 33.70
CA LEU A 722 18.28 32.14 34.56
C LEU A 722 18.65 31.62 35.94
N ILE A 723 19.60 32.29 36.61
CA ILE A 723 19.85 32.16 38.04
C ILE A 723 19.46 33.51 38.67
N LEU A 724 18.44 33.53 39.53
CA LEU A 724 17.87 34.75 40.10
C LEU A 724 18.18 34.84 41.60
N HIS A 725 18.82 35.93 42.03
CA HIS A 725 19.15 36.22 43.43
C HIS A 725 18.51 37.55 43.86
N ASP A 726 18.30 37.75 45.16
CA ASP A 726 17.88 39.03 45.73
C ASP A 726 19.07 40.00 45.95
N GLY A 727 18.77 41.23 46.38
CA GLY A 727 19.77 42.27 46.72
C GLY A 727 20.65 41.96 47.96
N HIS A 728 20.56 40.75 48.53
CA HIS A 728 21.51 40.23 49.52
C HIS A 728 22.35 39.06 48.96
N GLY A 729 22.18 38.73 47.67
CA GLY A 729 22.86 37.64 47.00
C GLY A 729 22.31 36.26 47.36
N ALA A 730 21.12 36.17 47.98
CA ALA A 730 20.48 34.88 48.26
C ALA A 730 19.60 34.45 47.07
N PRO A 731 19.52 33.14 46.72
CA PRO A 731 18.67 32.69 45.62
C PRO A 731 17.18 32.95 45.89
N ILE A 732 16.44 33.37 44.85
CA ILE A 732 14.99 33.62 44.94
C ILE A 732 14.24 32.32 45.35
N PRO A 733 13.27 32.37 46.28
CA PRO A 733 12.61 31.18 46.79
C PRO A 733 11.86 30.36 45.72
N LEU A 734 11.93 29.03 45.85
CA LEU A 734 11.19 28.08 45.02
C LEU A 734 9.68 28.37 45.03
N GLY A 735 9.04 28.25 43.86
CA GLY A 735 7.61 28.54 43.67
C GLY A 735 7.28 30.03 43.45
N SER A 736 8.28 30.92 43.51
CA SER A 736 8.14 32.29 43.01
C SER A 736 7.84 32.29 41.51
N ARG A 737 7.14 33.31 41.01
CA ARG A 737 6.70 33.44 39.62
C ARG A 737 7.51 34.50 38.89
N VAL A 738 7.99 34.17 37.68
CA VAL A 738 8.71 35.10 36.79
C VAL A 738 7.83 35.41 35.59
N LEU A 739 7.50 36.69 35.42
CA LEU A 739 6.75 37.22 34.28
C LEU A 739 7.73 37.92 33.34
N LEU A 740 7.58 37.69 32.03
CA LEU A 740 8.32 38.42 30.99
C LEU A 740 7.51 39.63 30.57
N ASP A 741 7.99 40.83 30.86
CA ASP A 741 7.19 42.05 30.70
C ASP A 741 6.88 42.31 29.21
N GLY A 742 5.60 42.51 28.89
CA GLY A 742 5.11 42.67 27.52
C GLY A 742 4.82 41.36 26.77
N ALA A 743 5.18 40.19 27.31
CA ALA A 743 4.80 38.89 26.75
C ALA A 743 3.56 38.33 27.45
N GLY A 744 2.47 38.10 26.71
CA GLY A 744 1.22 37.53 27.24
C GLY A 744 1.25 36.01 27.48
N GLY A 745 2.36 35.49 28.02
CA GLY A 745 2.56 34.07 28.32
C GLY A 745 2.25 33.70 29.78
N GLU A 746 2.21 32.39 30.06
CA GLU A 746 2.14 31.88 31.43
C GLU A 746 3.45 32.21 32.19
N PRO A 747 3.38 32.56 33.50
CA PRO A 747 4.57 32.85 34.29
C PRO A 747 5.42 31.58 34.52
N ALA A 748 6.72 31.71 34.28
CA ALA A 748 7.68 30.67 34.66
C ALA A 748 7.77 30.55 36.19
N LEU A 749 8.16 29.38 36.68
CA LEU A 749 8.35 29.11 38.11
C LEU A 749 9.84 29.05 38.45
N VAL A 750 10.22 29.64 39.58
CA VAL A 750 11.54 29.49 40.18
C VAL A 750 11.63 28.12 40.85
N GLY A 751 12.65 27.35 40.50
CA GLY A 751 12.97 26.03 41.06
C GLY A 751 13.98 26.11 42.21
N TYR A 752 14.89 25.15 42.26
CA TYR A 752 16.03 25.16 43.19
C TYR A 752 17.09 26.17 42.75
N ASP A 753 17.93 26.60 43.69
CA ASP A 753 19.07 27.52 43.46
C ASP A 753 18.71 28.82 42.71
N GLY A 754 17.47 29.30 42.89
CA GLY A 754 16.97 30.50 42.21
C GLY A 754 16.78 30.34 40.70
N GLN A 755 16.80 29.10 40.18
CA GLN A 755 16.79 28.84 38.75
C GLN A 755 15.40 29.02 38.13
N ALA A 756 15.31 29.70 36.99
CA ALA A 756 14.07 29.85 36.23
C ALA A 756 14.32 29.70 34.73
N TYR A 757 13.61 28.78 34.07
CA TYR A 757 13.66 28.62 32.62
C TYR A 757 12.61 29.52 31.95
N LEU A 758 13.02 30.30 30.95
CA LEU A 758 12.15 31.20 30.18
C LEU A 758 12.33 30.97 28.68
N GLU A 759 11.23 31.06 27.94
CA GLU A 759 11.15 31.02 26.48
C GLU A 759 10.69 32.38 25.92
N GLY A 760 10.93 32.61 24.61
CA GLY A 760 10.41 33.78 23.89
C GLY A 760 11.24 35.07 24.06
N LEU A 761 12.50 34.97 24.49
CA LEU A 761 13.32 36.11 24.88
C LEU A 761 13.71 37.03 23.70
N ALA A 762 13.51 38.33 23.88
CA ALA A 762 14.03 39.39 23.01
C ALA A 762 15.53 39.66 23.30
N PRO A 763 16.25 40.49 22.50
CA PRO A 763 17.64 40.86 22.82
C PRO A 763 17.79 41.59 24.17
N HIS A 764 16.76 42.34 24.58
CA HIS A 764 16.67 43.01 25.86
C HIS A 764 15.28 42.72 26.45
N ASN A 765 15.23 42.33 27.72
CA ASN A 765 14.02 41.94 28.42
C ASN A 765 13.97 42.58 29.80
N THR A 766 12.77 42.83 30.29
CA THR A 766 12.53 43.12 31.72
C THR A 766 11.64 42.00 32.27
N LEU A 767 11.95 41.55 33.49
CA LEU A 767 11.23 40.48 34.15
C LEU A 767 10.66 41.00 35.46
N THR A 768 9.37 40.80 35.68
CA THR A 768 8.74 40.99 36.99
C THR A 768 8.74 39.67 37.75
N VAL A 769 9.50 39.60 38.85
CA VAL A 769 9.50 38.45 39.77
C VAL A 769 8.53 38.72 40.91
N ILE A 770 7.53 37.85 41.06
CA ILE A 770 6.63 37.81 42.22
C ILE A 770 7.12 36.69 43.14
N ARG A 771 7.72 37.06 44.26
CA ARG A 771 8.22 36.15 45.29
C ARG A 771 7.06 35.38 45.96
N SER A 772 7.33 34.19 46.47
CA SER A 772 6.32 33.38 47.19
C SER A 772 5.84 33.99 48.52
N ASP A 773 6.56 34.99 49.05
CA ASP A 773 6.16 35.85 50.17
C ASP A 773 5.28 37.06 49.76
N GLY A 774 5.04 37.25 48.47
CA GLY A 774 4.27 38.37 47.90
C GLY A 774 5.11 39.61 47.53
N GLY A 775 6.42 39.61 47.79
CA GLY A 775 7.34 40.66 47.33
C GLY A 775 7.43 40.74 45.80
N ARG A 776 7.75 41.93 45.29
CA ARG A 776 7.93 42.20 43.85
C ARG A 776 9.28 42.84 43.59
N CYS A 777 10.03 42.28 42.65
CA CYS A 777 11.30 42.83 42.19
C CYS A 777 11.45 42.67 40.68
N THR A 778 12.23 43.56 40.07
CA THR A 778 12.46 43.62 38.62
C THR A 778 13.89 43.20 38.28
N VAL A 779 14.06 42.46 37.19
CA VAL A 779 15.35 42.03 36.65
C VAL A 779 15.48 42.53 35.21
N ALA A 780 16.60 43.18 34.88
CA ALA A 780 16.98 43.47 33.51
C ALA A 780 17.78 42.29 32.93
N LEU A 781 17.30 41.72 31.82
CA LEU A 781 17.92 40.57 31.17
C LEU A 781 18.37 40.94 29.74
N PRO A 782 19.66 41.20 29.51
CA PRO A 782 20.25 41.16 28.17
C PRO A 782 20.38 39.70 27.71
N TYR A 783 19.91 39.39 26.50
CA TYR A 783 20.10 38.08 25.88
C TYR A 783 21.26 38.15 24.87
N PRO A 784 22.26 37.24 24.90
CA PRO A 784 23.40 37.30 23.98
C PRO A 784 22.99 37.15 22.52
N GLU A 785 23.62 37.89 21.60
CA GLU A 785 23.27 37.84 20.17
C GLU A 785 23.63 36.49 19.51
N GLU A 786 24.67 35.83 20.00
CA GLU A 786 25.05 34.46 19.62
C GLU A 786 25.04 33.54 20.84
N THR A 787 24.33 32.41 20.74
CA THR A 787 24.23 31.38 21.80
C THR A 787 24.32 29.98 21.18
N GLN A 788 25.27 29.15 21.64
CA GLN A 788 25.31 27.72 21.27
C GLN A 788 24.43 26.93 22.24
N GLY A 789 23.22 26.57 21.82
CA GLY A 789 22.20 26.00 22.69
C GLY A 789 21.62 27.02 23.68
N ILE A 790 21.00 26.51 24.74
CA ILE A 790 20.32 27.31 25.78
C ILE A 790 21.36 27.83 26.78
N PRO A 791 21.62 29.15 26.86
CA PRO A 791 22.55 29.72 27.84
C PRO A 791 22.03 29.63 29.27
N VAL A 792 22.96 29.49 30.22
CA VAL A 792 22.71 29.78 31.63
C VAL A 792 23.13 31.23 31.89
N ILE A 793 22.23 32.06 32.42
CA ILE A 793 22.46 33.51 32.59
C ILE A 793 22.23 33.91 34.06
N GLY A 794 23.30 34.35 34.72
CA GLY A 794 23.25 34.88 36.08
C GLY A 794 24.51 34.59 36.91
N PRO A 795 24.46 34.78 38.24
CA PRO A 795 23.30 35.26 38.99
C PRO A 795 22.90 36.69 38.59
N LEU A 796 21.60 36.90 38.41
CA LEU A 796 20.99 38.21 38.15
C LEU A 796 20.35 38.73 39.45
N GLU A 797 20.64 39.98 39.79
CA GLU A 797 20.10 40.65 40.98
C GLU A 797 18.66 41.14 40.71
N CYS A 798 17.73 40.76 41.58
CA CYS A 798 16.34 41.17 41.55
C CYS A 798 16.14 42.43 42.40
N VAL A 799 16.06 43.58 41.73
CA VAL A 799 15.95 44.90 42.38
C VAL A 799 14.50 45.13 42.80
N GLU A 800 14.23 45.32 44.09
CA GLU A 800 12.87 45.56 44.60
C GLU A 800 12.23 46.82 44.02
N GLU A 801 10.94 46.75 43.69
CA GLU A 801 10.16 47.95 43.33
C GLU A 801 10.09 48.89 44.55
N LYS A 802 10.81 50.03 44.49
CA LYS A 802 10.66 51.09 45.49
C LYS A 802 9.25 51.68 45.42
N ARG A 803 8.50 51.40 46.48
CA ARG A 803 7.08 51.74 46.70
C ARG A 803 6.85 53.22 46.99
#